data_AF-A0A7Y2F3Q5-F1
#
_entry.id   AF-A0A7Y2F3Q5-F1
#
_cell.length_a   1.000
_cell.length_b   1.000
_cell.length_c   1.000
_cell.angle_alpha   90.00
_cell.angle_beta   90.00
_cell.angle_gamma   90.00
#
_symmetry.space_group_name_H-M   'P 1'
#
loop_
_entity.id
_entity.type
_entity.pdbx_description
1 polymer ?
#
loop_
_entity_poly.entity_id
_entity_poly.type
_entity_poly.pdbx_seq_one_letter_code
_entity_poly.pdbx_strand_id
1 'polypeptide(L)'
;MRLSFKLLICCTMFTVQIKASLTDHFVTTWKTDNQGNSSNTSITIPTKPSETYNYDVDWDNDGIFDELGITGDATHDFGVAGTYTVRIQGLFPRIYFASSGEQKKILSVDQWGTNTWNSFALAFYTCENLEILATDSPDLSQLTDMSFAFYSCLALNQSLANWDVSNVQDMQGTFSNARGFNQDISAWDVSSVTNMSEMFRTADTFNMPLNNWDVSNVEDMSYMFMQAPVFDQPLNTWSVSNVNDMKFMFYGASNFNRPLVDWDVSNVTDMSLMFFFAISFNGDLANWSPSSVTNMEKMFSNASSFNSPIGDWDVSNVEDFSYMFEKTPFNQPIGSWNLGSATSLRNMFLFNTDFNQNVGSWDVSGVVNMAGTFRNARSFDQDLSAWDVSLVKRMENMFRNSDVFNQDLSSWNTVKVENMSGMFRQALAFDQNVGSWNIEKVSNCSGMFLDSELSDSNYDSLLIGWSTQNVKQGVSLSVNSSYCYGYQGRSILVEDNGWVILDNGLKQDCGFICPVSDSAPVDLSKSFQPVNGVYDRVQLKWYKSSPQVKYQVADSAACEIRYTAVKDLITNTQIQDQVTYYIPRSKVFKTNGPLFKWPLKYTRQGMLPNTRYQWAVRCFCDFGDGLSSDWSATKQLDTPDFDPVTGIFTPPGIQEEGSKDGSKANVLEDQAIHIYPNPASEWISIRTNSINSMVEIFDSRSKSVRRIQLSSSKEVIRLDDMAPGIYFLRLST
;
A
#
# COMPACT_ATOMS: atom_id res chain seq x y z
N MET A 1 -20.63 103.86 4.72
CA MET A 1 -21.54 103.80 3.55
C MET A 1 -22.77 103.02 3.99
N ARG A 2 -23.94 103.68 4.06
CA ARG A 2 -25.23 103.09 4.44
C ARG A 2 -25.75 102.21 3.31
N LEU A 3 -26.43 101.12 3.65
CA LEU A 3 -27.66 100.56 3.07
C LEU A 3 -27.90 99.22 3.81
N SER A 4 -29.07 98.75 4.26
CA SER A 4 -30.36 99.27 4.73
C SER A 4 -31.30 98.05 4.80
N PHE A 5 -31.97 97.81 5.96
CA PHE A 5 -33.33 97.25 6.10
C PHE A 5 -33.64 95.84 5.50
N LYS A 6 -34.21 94.85 6.22
CA LYS A 6 -35.41 94.86 7.07
C LYS A 6 -35.44 93.64 7.99
N LEU A 7 -35.94 93.87 9.19
CA LEU A 7 -36.49 92.92 10.15
C LEU A 7 -37.76 92.26 9.58
N LEU A 8 -37.91 90.94 9.65
CA LEU A 8 -39.22 90.31 9.83
C LEU A 8 -39.08 89.05 10.69
N ILE A 9 -39.73 89.12 11.85
CA ILE A 9 -39.93 88.06 12.82
C ILE A 9 -40.88 87.02 12.20
N CYS A 10 -40.52 85.74 12.23
CA CYS A 10 -41.51 84.66 12.23
C CYS A 10 -40.98 83.46 13.01
N CYS A 11 -41.72 83.10 14.06
CA CYS A 11 -41.49 81.97 14.94
C CYS A 11 -41.27 80.66 14.17
N THR A 12 -40.13 80.02 14.38
CA THR A 12 -40.07 78.56 14.48
C THR A 12 -39.20 78.23 15.69
N MET A 13 -39.83 77.74 16.75
CA MET A 13 -39.11 76.96 17.76
C MET A 13 -38.58 75.73 17.03
N PHE A 14 -37.31 75.76 16.64
CA PHE A 14 -36.57 74.52 16.43
C PHE A 14 -36.32 73.95 17.83
N THR A 15 -37.26 73.12 18.30
CA THR A 15 -36.95 72.14 19.33
C THR A 15 -35.87 71.24 18.75
N VAL A 16 -34.63 71.47 19.13
CA VAL A 16 -33.61 70.43 19.10
C VAL A 16 -34.13 69.36 20.06
N GLN A 17 -34.85 68.38 19.53
CA GLN A 17 -35.02 67.11 20.21
C GLN A 17 -33.62 66.50 20.29
N ILE A 18 -32.97 66.72 21.43
CA ILE A 18 -31.93 65.82 21.89
C ILE A 18 -32.64 64.46 22.03
N LYS A 19 -32.48 63.56 21.06
CA LYS A 19 -32.68 62.13 21.29
C LYS A 19 -31.59 61.73 22.29
N ALA A 20 -31.87 61.87 23.58
CA ALA A 20 -31.20 61.07 24.58
C ALA A 20 -31.61 59.63 24.27
N SER A 21 -30.66 58.81 23.82
CA SER A 21 -30.95 57.43 23.45
C SER A 21 -31.29 56.65 24.72
N LEU A 22 -32.49 56.09 24.77
CA LEU A 22 -32.88 55.11 25.77
C LEU A 22 -32.28 53.77 25.31
N THR A 23 -31.02 53.50 25.66
CA THR A 23 -30.18 52.41 25.11
C THR A 23 -29.87 51.31 26.13
N ASP A 24 -30.78 51.04 27.06
CA ASP A 24 -30.45 50.19 28.22
C ASP A 24 -30.97 48.75 28.07
N HIS A 25 -31.91 48.51 27.16
CA HIS A 25 -32.61 47.22 27.03
C HIS A 25 -32.09 46.37 25.86
N PHE A 26 -32.14 45.05 26.02
CA PHE A 26 -31.92 44.10 24.92
C PHE A 26 -33.21 43.97 24.11
N VAL A 27 -33.12 44.20 22.80
CA VAL A 27 -34.28 44.28 21.91
C VAL A 27 -34.13 43.28 20.78
N THR A 28 -35.18 42.49 20.55
CA THR A 28 -35.19 41.44 19.53
C THR A 28 -36.50 41.44 18.76
N THR A 29 -36.48 41.02 17.50
CA THR A 29 -37.69 40.84 16.69
C THR A 29 -37.91 39.37 16.36
N TRP A 30 -39.17 38.94 16.47
CA TRP A 30 -39.59 37.56 16.33
C TRP A 30 -40.79 37.45 15.39
N LYS A 31 -40.97 36.27 14.78
CA LYS A 31 -42.12 35.93 13.95
C LYS A 31 -42.79 34.66 14.47
N THR A 32 -43.99 34.81 15.01
CA THR A 32 -44.68 33.76 15.79
C THR A 32 -45.08 32.56 14.95
N ASP A 33 -45.36 32.76 13.66
CA ASP A 33 -45.83 31.73 12.72
C ASP A 33 -44.71 31.04 11.94
N ASN A 34 -43.44 31.37 12.21
CA ASN A 34 -42.33 30.52 11.81
C ASN A 34 -42.35 29.20 12.59
N GLN A 35 -41.74 28.15 12.02
CA GLN A 35 -41.69 26.84 12.67
C GLN A 35 -41.01 26.92 14.06
N GLY A 36 -41.68 26.42 15.09
CA GLY A 36 -41.11 26.26 16.43
C GLY A 36 -42.01 25.42 17.34
N ASN A 37 -41.66 25.32 18.62
CA ASN A 37 -42.40 24.52 19.59
C ASN A 37 -43.66 25.24 20.11
N SER A 38 -43.56 26.56 20.30
CA SER A 38 -44.69 27.41 20.67
C SER A 38 -45.70 27.54 19.51
N SER A 39 -46.96 27.90 19.81
CA SER A 39 -48.02 28.02 18.80
C SER A 39 -47.71 29.08 17.73
N ASN A 40 -48.43 29.10 16.62
CA ASN A 40 -48.22 30.10 15.55
C ASN A 40 -48.55 31.56 15.95
N THR A 41 -49.06 31.77 17.16
CA THR A 41 -49.37 33.09 17.74
C THR A 41 -48.50 33.42 18.95
N SER A 42 -47.56 32.54 19.31
CA SER A 42 -46.70 32.70 20.47
C SER A 42 -45.22 32.56 20.14
N ILE A 43 -44.39 33.04 21.06
CA ILE A 43 -42.96 32.78 21.11
C ILE A 43 -42.58 32.35 22.53
N THR A 44 -41.46 31.65 22.65
CA THR A 44 -40.81 31.41 23.94
C THR A 44 -39.41 32.03 23.94
N ILE A 45 -39.10 32.87 24.94
CA ILE A 45 -37.75 33.37 25.22
C ILE A 45 -37.04 32.28 26.03
N PRO A 46 -35.98 31.64 25.49
CA PRO A 46 -35.36 30.52 26.16
C PRO A 46 -34.16 30.93 27.01
N THR A 47 -34.03 30.26 28.15
CA THR A 47 -33.00 30.47 29.18
C THR A 47 -32.23 29.19 29.46
N LYS A 48 -31.06 29.29 30.10
CA LYS A 48 -30.32 28.12 30.57
C LYS A 48 -30.77 27.76 32.00
N PRO A 49 -31.31 26.56 32.26
CA PRO A 49 -31.78 26.19 33.60
C PRO A 49 -30.71 26.21 34.72
N SER A 50 -29.41 26.19 34.39
CA SER A 50 -28.32 26.20 35.37
C SER A 50 -27.85 27.60 35.76
N GLU A 51 -28.41 28.66 35.17
CA GLU A 51 -28.05 30.05 35.44
C GLU A 51 -29.16 30.77 36.20
N THR A 52 -28.80 31.89 36.85
CA THR A 52 -29.76 32.72 37.58
C THR A 52 -30.30 33.81 36.68
N TYR A 53 -31.62 33.86 36.56
CA TYR A 53 -32.37 34.86 35.81
C TYR A 53 -33.25 35.65 36.77
N ASN A 54 -33.42 36.94 36.47
CA ASN A 54 -34.42 37.81 37.12
C ASN A 54 -34.65 38.99 36.17
N TYR A 55 -35.49 38.78 35.17
CA TYR A 55 -35.68 39.71 34.06
C TYR A 55 -37.15 40.06 33.86
N ASP A 56 -37.38 41.19 33.23
CA ASP A 56 -38.70 41.67 32.85
C ASP A 56 -38.81 41.70 31.32
N VAL A 57 -40.01 41.48 30.81
CA VAL A 57 -40.30 41.49 29.36
C VAL A 57 -41.43 42.46 29.05
N ASP A 58 -41.17 43.31 28.06
CA ASP A 58 -42.17 44.09 27.33
C ASP A 58 -42.38 43.38 25.99
N TRP A 59 -43.55 42.77 25.81
CA TRP A 59 -43.82 41.86 24.70
C TRP A 59 -44.15 42.57 23.38
N ASP A 60 -44.69 43.80 23.45
CA ASP A 60 -45.14 44.55 22.28
C ASP A 60 -44.32 45.84 22.01
N ASN A 61 -43.29 46.09 22.82
CA ASN A 61 -42.39 47.22 22.74
C ASN A 61 -43.12 48.57 22.86
N ASP A 62 -44.19 48.63 23.65
CA ASP A 62 -45.01 49.84 23.80
C ASP A 62 -44.45 50.86 24.81
N GLY A 63 -43.46 50.46 25.61
CA GLY A 63 -42.96 51.29 26.71
C GLY A 63 -43.12 50.65 28.09
N ILE A 64 -43.99 49.66 28.25
CA ILE A 64 -44.45 49.10 29.52
C ILE A 64 -44.04 47.64 29.60
N PHE A 65 -43.41 47.25 30.72
CA PHE A 65 -43.07 45.85 30.96
C PHE A 65 -44.29 45.08 31.50
N ASP A 66 -44.72 44.07 30.76
CA ASP A 66 -45.93 43.29 31.02
C ASP A 66 -45.70 42.19 32.05
N GLU A 67 -44.55 41.54 31.98
CA GLU A 67 -44.20 40.40 32.81
C GLU A 67 -42.90 40.66 33.55
N LEU A 68 -42.94 40.57 34.88
CA LEU A 68 -41.87 41.01 35.77
C LEU A 68 -41.29 39.84 36.57
N GLY A 69 -39.99 39.89 36.84
CA GLY A 69 -39.30 38.97 37.74
C GLY A 69 -39.25 37.52 37.25
N ILE A 70 -39.12 37.32 35.95
CA ILE A 70 -39.03 36.00 35.32
C ILE A 70 -37.68 35.36 35.66
N THR A 71 -37.70 34.07 36.00
CA THR A 71 -36.53 33.29 36.47
C THR A 71 -36.17 32.10 35.59
N GLY A 72 -36.87 31.90 34.48
CA GLY A 72 -36.65 30.82 33.52
C GLY A 72 -37.22 31.19 32.15
N ASP A 73 -37.63 30.21 31.35
CA ASP A 73 -38.25 30.47 30.05
C ASP A 73 -39.55 31.25 30.19
N ALA A 74 -39.81 32.19 29.28
CA ALA A 74 -41.05 32.97 29.23
C ALA A 74 -41.77 32.71 27.91
N THR A 75 -43.07 32.40 27.95
CA THR A 75 -43.89 32.17 26.74
C THR A 75 -45.06 33.13 26.72
N HIS A 76 -45.23 33.83 25.60
CA HIS A 76 -46.31 34.79 25.41
C HIS A 76 -47.11 34.49 24.15
N ASP A 77 -48.43 34.54 24.27
CA ASP A 77 -49.38 34.39 23.15
C ASP A 77 -49.99 35.73 22.79
N PHE A 78 -49.62 36.24 21.62
CA PHE A 78 -50.12 37.51 21.08
C PHE A 78 -51.55 37.42 20.53
N GLY A 79 -52.14 36.21 20.50
CA GLY A 79 -53.49 35.94 20.01
C GLY A 79 -53.65 36.01 18.48
N VAL A 80 -52.71 36.64 17.77
CA VAL A 80 -52.66 36.73 16.32
C VAL A 80 -51.25 36.40 15.85
N ALA A 81 -51.15 35.73 14.71
CA ALA A 81 -49.86 35.47 14.09
C ALA A 81 -49.26 36.77 13.55
N GLY A 82 -47.98 37.01 13.80
CA GLY A 82 -47.36 38.26 13.38
C GLY A 82 -45.87 38.33 13.68
N THR A 83 -45.32 39.51 13.39
CA THR A 83 -43.95 39.89 13.73
C THR A 83 -43.99 40.89 14.87
N TYR A 84 -43.25 40.60 15.94
CA TYR A 84 -43.28 41.34 17.19
C TYR A 84 -41.87 41.69 17.62
N THR A 85 -41.69 42.91 18.12
CA THR A 85 -40.45 43.37 18.73
C THR A 85 -40.62 43.31 20.24
N VAL A 86 -39.64 42.70 20.92
CA VAL A 86 -39.67 42.41 22.35
C VAL A 86 -38.49 43.11 23.01
N ARG A 87 -38.71 43.71 24.19
CA ARG A 87 -37.64 44.28 25.01
C ARG A 87 -37.47 43.52 26.31
N ILE A 88 -36.21 43.29 26.68
CA ILE A 88 -35.81 42.58 27.88
C ILE A 88 -34.90 43.48 28.71
N GLN A 89 -35.17 43.55 30.01
CA GLN A 89 -34.31 44.21 31.00
C GLN A 89 -34.09 43.33 32.23
N GLY A 90 -33.12 43.68 33.06
CA GLY A 90 -32.82 42.98 34.31
C GLY A 90 -31.70 41.95 34.16
N LEU A 91 -31.64 40.97 35.07
CA LEU A 91 -30.60 39.95 35.07
C LEU A 91 -30.92 38.89 34.02
N PHE A 92 -30.29 39.02 32.85
CA PHE A 92 -30.45 38.13 31.71
C PHE A 92 -29.07 37.70 31.17
N PRO A 93 -28.39 36.75 31.83
CA PRO A 93 -26.98 36.46 31.58
C PRO A 93 -26.68 35.77 30.24
N ARG A 94 -27.69 35.13 29.64
CA ARG A 94 -27.59 34.39 28.38
C ARG A 94 -28.99 34.09 27.81
N ILE A 95 -29.17 34.28 26.50
CA ILE A 95 -30.26 33.63 25.75
C ILE A 95 -29.78 32.25 25.31
N TYR A 96 -30.59 31.19 25.38
CA TYR A 96 -30.09 29.82 25.16
C TYR A 96 -30.98 28.99 24.22
N PHE A 97 -30.64 28.96 22.93
CA PHE A 97 -31.49 28.33 21.91
C PHE A 97 -31.29 26.82 21.72
N ALA A 98 -30.20 26.20 22.21
CA ALA A 98 -29.87 24.81 21.91
C ALA A 98 -30.95 23.77 22.27
N SER A 99 -31.83 24.05 23.24
CA SER A 99 -32.91 23.14 23.64
C SER A 99 -34.32 23.74 23.51
N SER A 100 -34.49 24.91 22.89
CA SER A 100 -35.78 25.62 22.92
C SER A 100 -36.77 25.16 21.85
N GLY A 101 -36.28 24.82 20.66
CA GLY A 101 -37.12 24.61 19.47
C GLY A 101 -37.69 25.90 18.88
N GLU A 102 -37.23 27.07 19.35
CA GLU A 102 -37.71 28.40 18.93
C GLU A 102 -36.77 29.09 17.93
N GLN A 103 -35.74 28.38 17.46
CA GLN A 103 -34.59 28.99 16.79
C GLN A 103 -34.96 29.70 15.48
N LYS A 104 -35.99 29.24 14.78
CA LYS A 104 -36.46 29.87 13.53
C LYS A 104 -37.41 31.04 13.76
N LYS A 105 -37.91 31.24 14.98
CA LYS A 105 -38.86 32.31 15.30
C LYS A 105 -38.16 33.64 15.57
N ILE A 106 -36.96 33.64 16.13
CA ILE A 106 -36.16 34.87 16.24
C ILE A 106 -35.67 35.28 14.85
N LEU A 107 -35.83 36.56 14.52
CA LEU A 107 -35.42 37.15 13.25
C LEU A 107 -34.23 38.08 13.43
N SER A 108 -34.19 38.88 14.50
CA SER A 108 -33.09 39.82 14.71
C SER A 108 -32.80 40.14 16.16
N VAL A 109 -31.53 40.52 16.41
CA VAL A 109 -31.15 41.37 17.53
C VAL A 109 -31.10 42.80 17.04
N ASP A 110 -31.99 43.64 17.56
CA ASP A 110 -32.17 45.04 17.16
C ASP A 110 -31.39 46.01 18.04
N GLN A 111 -31.09 45.61 19.28
CA GLN A 111 -30.26 46.36 20.23
C GLN A 111 -29.71 45.43 21.31
N TRP A 112 -28.45 45.60 21.72
CA TRP A 112 -27.83 44.80 22.79
C TRP A 112 -28.16 45.34 24.19
N GLY A 113 -28.23 46.66 24.34
CA GLY A 113 -28.48 47.33 25.61
C GLY A 113 -27.31 47.25 26.58
N THR A 114 -27.58 47.48 27.86
CA THR A 114 -26.57 47.42 28.92
C THR A 114 -26.48 46.06 29.62
N ASN A 115 -27.09 45.02 29.02
CA ASN A 115 -27.07 43.69 29.59
C ASN A 115 -25.64 43.15 29.65
N THR A 116 -25.22 42.73 30.84
CA THR A 116 -23.94 42.04 31.05
C THR A 116 -24.10 40.56 30.72
N TRP A 117 -23.37 40.09 29.70
CA TRP A 117 -23.46 38.72 29.24
C TRP A 117 -22.41 37.84 29.92
N ASN A 118 -22.86 36.79 30.62
CA ASN A 118 -21.95 35.85 31.30
C ASN A 118 -21.39 34.80 30.34
N SER A 119 -22.18 34.41 29.32
CA SER A 119 -21.80 33.38 28.35
C SER A 119 -22.60 33.54 27.07
N PHE A 120 -21.95 33.31 25.93
CA PHE A 120 -22.60 33.14 24.62
C PHE A 120 -22.62 31.67 24.18
N ALA A 121 -22.19 30.76 25.04
CA ALA A 121 -22.18 29.34 24.75
C ALA A 121 -23.59 28.88 24.36
N LEU A 122 -23.72 28.43 23.11
CA LEU A 122 -24.97 27.98 22.49
C LEU A 122 -26.07 29.06 22.44
N ALA A 123 -25.70 30.34 22.46
CA ALA A 123 -26.66 31.41 22.63
C ALA A 123 -27.67 31.46 21.50
N PHE A 124 -27.23 31.65 20.25
CA PHE A 124 -28.04 31.67 19.03
C PHE A 124 -27.90 30.39 18.20
N TYR A 125 -27.67 29.26 18.88
CA TYR A 125 -27.48 27.96 18.25
C TYR A 125 -28.63 27.63 17.28
N THR A 126 -28.31 27.41 16.01
CA THR A 126 -29.24 27.08 14.90
C THR A 126 -30.31 28.14 14.61
N CYS A 127 -30.10 29.40 14.99
CA CYS A 127 -30.98 30.50 14.63
C CYS A 127 -30.80 30.88 13.15
N GLU A 128 -31.36 30.07 12.25
CA GLU A 128 -31.14 30.15 10.79
C GLU A 128 -31.54 31.51 10.19
N ASN A 129 -32.56 32.17 10.75
CA ASN A 129 -33.10 33.44 10.28
C ASN A 129 -32.49 34.68 10.96
N LEU A 130 -31.53 34.50 11.87
CA LEU A 130 -31.01 35.59 12.71
C LEU A 130 -30.17 36.58 11.92
N GLU A 131 -30.52 37.86 12.04
CA GLU A 131 -29.72 39.02 11.64
C GLU A 131 -29.34 39.87 12.85
N ILE A 132 -28.13 40.43 12.87
CA ILE A 132 -27.71 41.40 13.90
C ILE A 132 -27.87 42.81 13.34
N LEU A 133 -29.03 43.43 13.58
CA LEU A 133 -29.37 44.79 13.13
C LEU A 133 -28.93 45.88 14.12
N ALA A 134 -28.54 45.46 15.33
CA ALA A 134 -28.04 46.32 16.39
C ALA A 134 -26.91 47.24 15.93
N THR A 135 -26.96 48.50 16.39
CA THR A 135 -25.92 49.52 16.14
C THR A 135 -25.01 49.74 17.35
N ASP A 136 -25.44 49.30 18.53
CA ASP A 136 -24.64 49.17 19.74
C ASP A 136 -23.90 47.83 19.77
N SER A 137 -23.05 47.63 20.77
CA SER A 137 -22.27 46.40 20.95
C SER A 137 -22.59 45.78 22.32
N PRO A 138 -22.60 44.45 22.44
CA PRO A 138 -22.85 43.79 23.71
C PRO A 138 -21.71 44.05 24.70
N ASP A 139 -22.05 44.14 25.99
CA ASP A 139 -21.04 44.10 27.06
C ASP A 139 -20.61 42.65 27.29
N LEU A 140 -19.47 42.30 26.69
CA LEU A 140 -18.83 40.97 26.79
C LEU A 140 -17.69 40.96 27.82
N SER A 141 -17.57 41.99 28.66
CA SER A 141 -16.42 42.14 29.57
C SER A 141 -16.28 41.02 30.60
N GLN A 142 -17.34 40.26 30.87
CA GLN A 142 -17.34 39.09 31.77
C GLN A 142 -17.35 37.75 31.04
N LEU A 143 -17.43 37.76 29.72
CA LEU A 143 -17.67 36.57 28.92
C LEU A 143 -16.36 35.84 28.62
N THR A 144 -16.33 34.55 28.92
CA THR A 144 -15.18 33.66 28.65
C THR A 144 -15.48 32.58 27.61
N ASP A 145 -16.75 32.34 27.30
CA ASP A 145 -17.20 31.21 26.46
C ASP A 145 -18.22 31.68 25.40
N MET A 146 -17.80 31.61 24.13
CA MET A 146 -18.62 31.84 22.93
C MET A 146 -18.84 30.56 22.10
N SER A 147 -18.65 29.39 22.72
CA SER A 147 -18.74 28.11 22.01
C SER A 147 -20.11 27.96 21.33
N PHE A 148 -20.08 27.71 20.02
CA PHE A 148 -21.27 27.50 19.18
C PHE A 148 -22.30 28.64 19.22
N ALA A 149 -21.89 29.87 19.56
CA ALA A 149 -22.80 31.00 19.71
C ALA A 149 -23.65 31.26 18.47
N PHE A 150 -23.06 31.14 17.26
CA PHE A 150 -23.73 31.32 15.97
C PHE A 150 -23.69 30.06 15.09
N TYR A 151 -23.62 28.89 15.73
CA TYR A 151 -23.63 27.62 15.00
C TYR A 151 -24.87 27.54 14.10
N SER A 152 -24.67 27.29 12.80
CA SER A 152 -25.75 27.21 11.80
C SER A 152 -26.66 28.45 11.70
N CYS A 153 -26.16 29.65 12.03
CA CYS A 153 -26.85 30.90 11.72
C CYS A 153 -26.68 31.26 10.23
N LEU A 154 -27.57 30.73 9.39
CA LEU A 154 -27.44 30.82 7.92
C LEU A 154 -27.60 32.25 7.36
N ALA A 155 -28.40 33.10 8.02
CA ALA A 155 -28.64 34.50 7.62
C ALA A 155 -27.61 35.51 8.20
N LEU A 156 -26.73 35.07 9.12
CA LEU A 156 -25.78 35.97 9.78
C LEU A 156 -24.71 36.46 8.79
N ASN A 157 -24.69 37.76 8.53
CA ASN A 157 -23.66 38.41 7.72
C ASN A 157 -23.52 39.92 8.03
N GLN A 158 -23.92 40.35 9.22
CA GLN A 158 -23.79 41.73 9.67
C GLN A 158 -22.48 41.91 10.44
N SER A 159 -21.93 43.13 10.44
CA SER A 159 -20.61 43.40 11.02
C SER A 159 -20.60 43.18 12.54
N LEU A 160 -19.58 42.46 13.02
CA LEU A 160 -19.29 42.22 14.43
C LEU A 160 -17.96 42.86 14.86
N ALA A 161 -17.39 43.73 14.03
CA ALA A 161 -16.03 44.24 14.17
C ALA A 161 -15.79 45.04 15.47
N ASN A 162 -16.84 45.65 16.03
CA ASN A 162 -16.75 46.49 17.23
C ASN A 162 -16.91 45.71 18.55
N TRP A 163 -17.07 44.39 18.49
CA TRP A 163 -17.24 43.58 19.70
C TRP A 163 -15.90 43.42 20.41
N ASP A 164 -15.90 43.70 21.71
CA ASP A 164 -14.75 43.44 22.57
C ASP A 164 -14.75 41.97 23.01
N VAL A 165 -13.84 41.18 22.45
CA VAL A 165 -13.74 39.74 22.70
C VAL A 165 -12.50 39.36 23.52
N SER A 166 -11.80 40.34 24.10
CA SER A 166 -10.47 40.16 24.69
C SER A 166 -10.42 39.19 25.88
N ASN A 167 -11.55 38.94 26.54
CA ASN A 167 -11.65 38.04 27.69
C ASN A 167 -12.10 36.62 27.31
N VAL A 168 -12.44 36.39 26.05
CA VAL A 168 -12.96 35.11 25.58
C VAL A 168 -11.84 34.09 25.49
N GLN A 169 -12.09 32.90 26.04
CA GLN A 169 -11.16 31.78 26.11
C GLN A 169 -11.59 30.64 25.19
N ASP A 170 -12.90 30.42 25.03
CA ASP A 170 -13.46 29.37 24.16
C ASP A 170 -14.27 29.97 23.00
N MET A 171 -13.80 29.73 21.77
CA MET A 171 -14.48 30.10 20.52
C MET A 171 -14.82 28.87 19.66
N GLN A 172 -14.94 27.69 20.30
CA GLN A 172 -15.26 26.45 19.61
C GLN A 172 -16.52 26.60 18.76
N GLY A 173 -16.42 26.36 17.46
CA GLY A 173 -17.58 26.30 16.57
C GLY A 173 -18.43 27.58 16.50
N THR A 174 -17.92 28.74 16.92
CA THR A 174 -18.70 29.99 17.00
C THR A 174 -19.42 30.32 15.69
N PHE A 175 -18.78 30.13 14.53
CA PHE A 175 -19.36 30.33 13.19
C PHE A 175 -19.49 29.03 12.39
N SER A 176 -19.47 27.87 13.05
CA SER A 176 -19.59 26.58 12.37
C SER A 176 -20.95 26.47 11.68
N ASN A 177 -20.92 26.12 10.39
CA ASN A 177 -22.06 26.06 9.47
C ASN A 177 -22.81 27.41 9.30
N ALA A 178 -22.20 28.54 9.68
CA ALA A 178 -22.71 29.89 9.37
C ALA A 178 -22.37 30.26 7.91
N ARG A 179 -23.01 29.57 6.96
CA ARG A 179 -22.64 29.55 5.53
C ARG A 179 -22.67 30.91 4.82
N GLY A 180 -23.42 31.87 5.34
CA GLY A 180 -23.50 33.22 4.79
C GLY A 180 -22.46 34.20 5.35
N PHE A 181 -21.79 33.85 6.44
CA PHE A 181 -20.95 34.77 7.20
C PHE A 181 -19.64 35.07 6.47
N ASN A 182 -19.43 36.35 6.12
CA ASN A 182 -18.21 36.82 5.48
C ASN A 182 -17.91 38.27 5.88
N GLN A 183 -17.93 38.56 7.18
CA GLN A 183 -17.66 39.90 7.72
C GLN A 183 -16.27 39.99 8.33
N ASP A 184 -15.70 41.20 8.29
CA ASP A 184 -14.37 41.47 8.83
C ASP A 184 -14.38 41.44 10.36
N ILE A 185 -13.58 40.52 10.90
CA ILE A 185 -13.33 40.31 12.34
C ILE A 185 -11.82 40.37 12.64
N SER A 186 -11.03 40.94 11.72
CA SER A 186 -9.57 41.06 11.87
C SER A 186 -9.15 41.94 13.04
N ALA A 187 -10.05 42.79 13.55
CA ALA A 187 -9.83 43.67 14.69
C ALA A 187 -10.09 43.03 16.06
N TRP A 188 -10.61 41.79 16.09
CA TRP A 188 -10.85 41.08 17.34
C TRP A 188 -9.53 40.76 18.05
N ASP A 189 -9.47 41.06 19.35
CA ASP A 189 -8.39 40.61 20.23
C ASP A 189 -8.68 39.18 20.71
N VAL A 190 -8.05 38.20 20.08
CA VAL A 190 -8.19 36.78 20.39
C VAL A 190 -7.06 36.22 21.25
N SER A 191 -6.23 37.09 21.83
CA SER A 191 -5.02 36.69 22.57
C SER A 191 -5.31 35.83 23.81
N SER A 192 -6.52 35.87 24.36
CA SER A 192 -6.95 35.02 25.50
C SER A 192 -7.52 33.66 25.08
N VAL A 193 -7.74 33.42 23.79
CA VAL A 193 -8.43 32.22 23.29
C VAL A 193 -7.50 31.00 23.35
N THR A 194 -7.99 29.92 23.93
CA THR A 194 -7.29 28.62 24.01
C THR A 194 -7.92 27.56 23.11
N ASN A 195 -9.19 27.69 22.73
CA ASN A 195 -9.91 26.74 21.87
C ASN A 195 -10.56 27.45 20.67
N MET A 196 -10.11 27.11 19.45
CA MET A 196 -10.69 27.58 18.18
C MET A 196 -11.20 26.41 17.32
N SER A 197 -11.36 25.22 17.90
CA SER A 197 -11.83 24.05 17.17
C SER A 197 -13.15 24.32 16.46
N GLU A 198 -13.30 23.85 15.23
CA GLU A 198 -14.50 24.02 14.40
C GLU A 198 -14.94 25.46 14.09
N MET A 199 -14.21 26.52 14.49
CA MET A 199 -14.73 27.91 14.47
C MET A 199 -15.37 28.33 13.15
N PHE A 200 -14.78 27.97 12.00
CA PHE A 200 -15.28 28.25 10.64
C PHE A 200 -15.60 26.98 9.84
N ARG A 201 -15.88 25.86 10.52
CA ARG A 201 -16.24 24.61 9.87
C ARG A 201 -17.49 24.81 9.00
N THR A 202 -17.44 24.47 7.71
CA THR A 202 -18.57 24.65 6.76
C THR A 202 -19.02 26.12 6.65
N ALA A 203 -18.11 27.07 6.81
CA ALA A 203 -18.35 28.49 6.52
C ALA A 203 -18.15 28.76 5.01
N ASP A 204 -19.17 28.42 4.21
CA ASP A 204 -19.11 28.36 2.74
C ASP A 204 -18.61 29.64 2.05
N THR A 205 -18.83 30.82 2.62
CA THR A 205 -18.48 32.12 2.03
C THR A 205 -17.33 32.84 2.72
N PHE A 206 -16.86 32.36 3.88
CA PHE A 206 -15.91 33.08 4.71
C PHE A 206 -14.51 33.15 4.06
N ASN A 207 -14.02 34.36 3.81
CA ASN A 207 -12.70 34.59 3.23
C ASN A 207 -12.10 35.94 3.69
N MET A 208 -12.30 36.30 4.96
CA MET A 208 -11.81 37.55 5.55
C MET A 208 -10.45 37.39 6.22
N PRO A 209 -9.60 38.44 6.24
CA PRO A 209 -8.22 38.33 6.72
C PRO A 209 -8.17 38.05 8.23
N LEU A 210 -7.34 37.08 8.62
CA LEU A 210 -7.13 36.69 10.03
C LEU A 210 -5.66 36.77 10.48
N ASN A 211 -4.75 37.17 9.59
CA ASN A 211 -3.30 37.12 9.83
C ASN A 211 -2.86 37.94 11.07
N ASN A 212 -3.59 39.00 11.43
CA ASN A 212 -3.25 39.86 12.56
C ASN A 212 -3.66 39.29 13.93
N TRP A 213 -4.35 38.15 13.97
CA TRP A 213 -4.74 37.51 15.23
C TRP A 213 -3.53 36.94 15.98
N ASP A 214 -3.47 37.21 17.28
CA ASP A 214 -2.55 36.55 18.20
C ASP A 214 -3.16 35.23 18.67
N VAL A 215 -2.75 34.14 18.03
CA VAL A 215 -3.20 32.77 18.36
C VAL A 215 -2.22 32.03 19.25
N SER A 216 -1.26 32.73 19.89
CA SER A 216 -0.17 32.10 20.64
C SER A 216 -0.63 31.28 21.85
N ASN A 217 -1.82 31.51 22.38
CA ASN A 217 -2.40 30.73 23.48
C ASN A 217 -3.34 29.60 23.03
N VAL A 218 -3.59 29.44 21.74
CA VAL A 218 -4.50 28.42 21.22
C VAL A 218 -3.85 27.03 21.33
N GLU A 219 -4.58 26.09 21.93
CA GLU A 219 -4.17 24.70 22.14
C GLU A 219 -4.85 23.74 21.14
N ASP A 220 -6.07 24.05 20.69
CA ASP A 220 -6.86 23.22 19.76
C ASP A 220 -7.35 24.04 18.54
N MET A 221 -6.93 23.63 17.35
CA MET A 221 -7.37 24.16 16.04
C MET A 221 -8.01 23.08 15.16
N SER A 222 -8.37 21.94 15.73
CA SER A 222 -8.98 20.84 14.98
C SER A 222 -10.24 21.29 14.26
N TYR A 223 -10.42 20.85 13.01
CA TYR A 223 -11.56 21.18 12.16
C TYR A 223 -11.81 22.68 11.87
N MET A 224 -10.93 23.62 12.26
CA MET A 224 -11.21 25.06 12.23
C MET A 224 -11.73 25.58 10.88
N PHE A 225 -11.15 25.14 9.75
CA PHE A 225 -11.57 25.49 8.39
C PHE A 225 -12.07 24.27 7.59
N MET A 226 -12.52 23.21 8.28
CA MET A 226 -13.05 22.02 7.62
C MET A 226 -14.24 22.40 6.73
N GLN A 227 -14.18 22.06 5.45
CA GLN A 227 -15.19 22.37 4.44
C GLN A 227 -15.48 23.88 4.32
N ALA A 228 -14.47 24.74 4.46
CA ALA A 228 -14.53 26.16 4.10
C ALA A 228 -13.95 26.35 2.68
N PRO A 229 -14.71 26.05 1.59
CA PRO A 229 -14.15 25.86 0.26
C PRO A 229 -13.50 27.12 -0.34
N VAL A 230 -13.93 28.31 0.05
CA VAL A 230 -13.46 29.58 -0.52
C VAL A 230 -12.35 30.26 0.29
N PHE A 231 -12.06 29.76 1.50
CA PHE A 231 -11.07 30.38 2.38
C PHE A 231 -9.66 30.24 1.80
N ASP A 232 -8.99 31.37 1.60
CA ASP A 232 -7.64 31.43 1.02
C ASP A 232 -6.90 32.70 1.49
N GLN A 233 -6.96 32.99 2.79
CA GLN A 233 -6.28 34.14 3.40
C GLN A 233 -4.94 33.75 4.03
N PRO A 234 -3.96 34.68 4.09
CA PRO A 234 -2.68 34.41 4.75
C PRO A 234 -2.87 34.16 6.26
N LEU A 235 -2.14 33.16 6.77
CA LEU A 235 -2.06 32.76 8.18
C LEU A 235 -0.59 32.63 8.65
N ASN A 236 0.35 33.15 7.88
CA ASN A 236 1.78 32.90 8.07
C ASN A 236 2.36 33.62 9.30
N THR A 237 1.66 34.59 9.88
CA THR A 237 2.11 35.28 11.11
C THR A 237 1.59 34.64 12.39
N TRP A 238 0.81 33.58 12.28
CA TRP A 238 0.29 32.85 13.44
C TRP A 238 1.40 32.08 14.18
N SER A 239 1.46 32.26 15.49
CA SER A 239 2.32 31.46 16.37
C SER A 239 1.55 30.24 16.86
N VAL A 240 1.71 29.09 16.20
CA VAL A 240 0.98 27.84 16.51
C VAL A 240 1.74 26.90 17.46
N SER A 241 2.79 27.38 18.12
CA SER A 241 3.68 26.55 18.94
C SER A 241 2.98 25.88 20.13
N ASN A 242 1.82 26.37 20.59
CA ASN A 242 1.06 25.74 21.68
C ASN A 242 -0.04 24.78 21.20
N VAL A 243 -0.29 24.70 19.89
CA VAL A 243 -1.31 23.83 19.32
C VAL A 243 -0.86 22.37 19.38
N ASN A 244 -1.68 21.50 19.96
CA ASN A 244 -1.39 20.07 20.07
C ASN A 244 -2.24 19.18 19.13
N ASP A 245 -3.37 19.68 18.64
CA ASP A 245 -4.28 18.99 17.70
C ASP A 245 -4.62 19.88 16.49
N MET A 246 -4.29 19.39 15.27
CA MET A 246 -4.59 20.04 13.99
C MET A 246 -5.39 19.13 13.04
N LYS A 247 -5.99 18.04 13.55
CA LYS A 247 -6.72 17.10 12.69
C LYS A 247 -7.83 17.81 11.92
N PHE A 248 -7.99 17.44 10.65
CA PHE A 248 -9.02 18.00 9.74
C PHE A 248 -9.01 19.54 9.54
N MET A 249 -8.01 20.29 10.03
CA MET A 249 -8.06 21.76 10.07
C MET A 249 -8.41 22.39 8.72
N PHE A 250 -7.86 21.88 7.61
CA PHE A 250 -8.12 22.34 6.23
C PHE A 250 -8.79 21.26 5.36
N TYR A 251 -9.46 20.27 5.97
CA TYR A 251 -10.16 19.22 5.24
C TYR A 251 -11.15 19.84 4.26
N GLY A 252 -10.99 19.62 2.95
CA GLY A 252 -11.88 20.17 1.92
C GLY A 252 -11.87 21.70 1.77
N ALA A 253 -10.92 22.43 2.37
CA ALA A 253 -10.68 23.84 2.11
C ALA A 253 -10.09 24.01 0.70
N SER A 254 -10.95 23.87 -0.30
CA SER A 254 -10.57 23.55 -1.69
C SER A 254 -9.72 24.61 -2.37
N ASN A 255 -9.87 25.89 -2.00
CA ASN A 255 -9.10 27.01 -2.54
C ASN A 255 -7.84 27.34 -1.74
N PHE A 256 -7.70 26.86 -0.51
CA PHE A 256 -6.61 27.26 0.37
C PHE A 256 -5.25 26.85 -0.22
N ASN A 257 -4.38 27.83 -0.49
CA ASN A 257 -3.06 27.59 -1.08
C ASN A 257 -2.02 28.63 -0.59
N ARG A 258 -2.07 28.97 0.70
CA ARG A 258 -1.14 29.93 1.31
C ARG A 258 0.05 29.21 1.96
N PRO A 259 1.25 29.83 1.94
CA PRO A 259 2.40 29.27 2.63
C PRO A 259 2.17 29.31 4.14
N LEU A 260 2.62 28.26 4.83
CA LEU A 260 2.59 28.10 6.29
C LEU A 260 4.00 27.87 6.84
N VAL A 261 5.01 28.38 6.12
CA VAL A 261 6.43 28.07 6.33
C VAL A 261 6.95 28.47 7.70
N ASP A 262 6.33 29.46 8.37
CA ASP A 262 6.78 29.97 9.68
C ASP A 262 6.09 29.28 10.88
N TRP A 263 5.21 28.30 10.64
CA TRP A 263 4.53 27.59 11.72
C TRP A 263 5.47 26.61 12.44
N ASP A 264 5.58 26.78 13.76
CA ASP A 264 6.21 25.79 14.65
C ASP A 264 5.20 24.71 15.04
N VAL A 265 5.31 23.55 14.38
CA VAL A 265 4.42 22.40 14.58
C VAL A 265 5.00 21.34 15.52
N SER A 266 6.07 21.65 16.27
CA SER A 266 6.79 20.65 17.05
C SER A 266 5.98 20.02 18.19
N ASN A 267 4.92 20.70 18.65
CA ASN A 267 4.03 20.24 19.72
C ASN A 267 2.76 19.52 19.22
N VAL A 268 2.52 19.50 17.91
CA VAL A 268 1.36 18.82 17.33
C VAL A 268 1.55 17.31 17.41
N THR A 269 0.52 16.59 17.85
CA THR A 269 0.54 15.13 17.99
C THR A 269 -0.28 14.39 16.93
N ASP A 270 -1.32 15.04 16.38
CA ASP A 270 -2.19 14.48 15.34
C ASP A 270 -2.39 15.49 14.19
N MET A 271 -2.01 15.08 12.98
CA MET A 271 -2.21 15.83 11.73
C MET A 271 -3.09 15.05 10.72
N SER A 272 -3.80 14.03 11.19
CA SER A 272 -4.64 13.19 10.34
C SER A 272 -5.69 14.04 9.62
N LEU A 273 -5.86 13.75 8.32
CA LEU A 273 -6.84 14.38 7.44
C LEU A 273 -6.72 15.92 7.31
N MET A 274 -5.64 16.55 7.78
CA MET A 274 -5.49 18.01 7.84
C MET A 274 -5.73 18.70 6.50
N PHE A 275 -5.18 18.18 5.40
CA PHE A 275 -5.33 18.71 4.03
C PHE A 275 -6.07 17.74 3.10
N PHE A 276 -6.83 16.79 3.64
CA PHE A 276 -7.60 15.85 2.83
C PHE A 276 -8.64 16.59 1.97
N PHE A 277 -8.68 16.34 0.66
CA PHE A 277 -9.48 17.12 -0.31
C PHE A 277 -9.17 18.63 -0.35
N ALA A 278 -8.02 19.11 0.14
CA ALA A 278 -7.58 20.49 -0.10
C ALA A 278 -7.02 20.62 -1.54
N ILE A 279 -7.92 20.68 -2.52
CA ILE A 279 -7.62 20.47 -3.95
C ILE A 279 -6.49 21.37 -4.47
N SER A 280 -6.51 22.66 -4.10
CA SER A 280 -5.53 23.66 -4.57
C SER A 280 -4.26 23.72 -3.73
N PHE A 281 -4.20 23.02 -2.60
CA PHE A 281 -3.13 23.20 -1.63
C PHE A 281 -1.79 22.69 -2.15
N ASN A 282 -0.83 23.60 -2.24
CA ASN A 282 0.58 23.39 -2.54
C ASN A 282 1.42 24.48 -1.85
N GLY A 283 0.99 24.91 -0.65
CA GLY A 283 1.68 25.92 0.14
C GLY A 283 3.07 25.44 0.58
N ASP A 284 3.97 26.39 0.82
CA ASP A 284 5.31 26.09 1.35
C ASP A 284 5.22 25.65 2.83
N LEU A 285 5.86 24.52 3.13
CA LEU A 285 5.93 23.85 4.44
C LEU A 285 7.38 23.53 4.86
N ALA A 286 8.38 24.15 4.21
CA ALA A 286 9.78 23.71 4.30
C ALA A 286 10.38 23.73 5.71
N ASN A 287 9.97 24.64 6.61
CA ASN A 287 10.53 24.70 7.96
C ASN A 287 9.75 23.90 9.01
N TRP A 288 8.72 23.14 8.61
CA TRP A 288 8.00 22.30 9.56
C TRP A 288 8.89 21.18 10.10
N SER A 289 8.79 20.94 11.40
CA SER A 289 9.42 19.82 12.09
C SER A 289 8.38 19.10 12.94
N PRO A 290 7.58 18.16 12.37
CA PRO A 290 6.49 17.47 13.04
C PRO A 290 6.99 16.37 14.01
N SER A 291 7.98 16.69 14.85
CA SER A 291 8.71 15.73 15.67
C SER A 291 7.88 15.04 16.74
N SER A 292 6.71 15.57 17.12
CA SER A 292 5.80 14.95 18.10
C SER A 292 4.61 14.24 17.46
N VAL A 293 4.45 14.30 16.13
CA VAL A 293 3.31 13.73 15.43
C VAL A 293 3.41 12.21 15.41
N THR A 294 2.34 11.52 15.80
CA THR A 294 2.23 10.05 15.73
C THR A 294 1.30 9.60 14.61
N ASN A 295 0.38 10.45 14.15
CA ASN A 295 -0.63 10.13 13.15
C ASN A 295 -0.65 11.14 11.99
N MET A 296 -0.38 10.65 10.76
CA MET A 296 -0.49 11.41 9.51
C MET A 296 -1.48 10.76 8.52
N GLU A 297 -2.42 9.93 9.01
CA GLU A 297 -3.40 9.25 8.16
C GLU A 297 -4.10 10.25 7.23
N LYS A 298 -4.04 10.00 5.92
CA LYS A 298 -4.70 10.78 4.85
C LYS A 298 -4.37 12.27 4.84
N MET A 299 -3.28 12.72 5.47
CA MET A 299 -2.96 14.16 5.61
C MET A 299 -3.09 14.93 4.29
N PHE A 300 -2.59 14.39 3.17
CA PHE A 300 -2.68 15.00 1.85
C PHE A 300 -3.54 14.22 0.84
N SER A 301 -4.32 13.22 1.27
CA SER A 301 -5.07 12.41 0.29
C SER A 301 -6.09 13.25 -0.48
N ASN A 302 -6.13 13.06 -1.80
CA ASN A 302 -6.90 13.85 -2.76
C ASN A 302 -6.55 15.37 -2.80
N ALA A 303 -5.45 15.82 -2.18
CA ALA A 303 -4.90 17.16 -2.40
C ALA A 303 -4.24 17.21 -3.80
N SER A 304 -5.06 17.50 -4.81
CA SER A 304 -4.74 17.26 -6.22
C SER A 304 -3.61 18.14 -6.77
N SER A 305 -3.21 19.18 -6.05
CA SER A 305 -2.09 20.06 -6.41
C SER A 305 -0.83 19.85 -5.54
N PHE A 306 -0.91 19.02 -4.50
CA PHE A 306 0.14 18.95 -3.49
C PHE A 306 1.40 18.24 -3.99
N ASN A 307 2.50 18.98 -4.04
CA ASN A 307 3.83 18.54 -4.43
C ASN A 307 4.93 19.42 -3.79
N SER A 308 4.68 20.00 -2.61
CA SER A 308 5.63 20.84 -1.88
C SER A 308 6.77 20.02 -1.26
N PRO A 309 7.99 20.58 -1.16
CA PRO A 309 9.13 19.88 -0.56
C PRO A 309 8.93 19.70 0.95
N ILE A 310 8.99 18.45 1.41
CA ILE A 310 8.82 18.04 2.83
C ILE A 310 9.89 17.03 3.27
N GLY A 311 10.98 16.91 2.50
CA GLY A 311 12.04 15.92 2.74
C GLY A 311 12.82 16.13 4.04
N ASP A 312 12.80 17.36 4.57
CA ASP A 312 13.53 17.76 5.78
C ASP A 312 12.70 17.59 7.07
N TRP A 313 11.46 17.11 6.97
CA TRP A 313 10.61 16.85 8.14
C TRP A 313 11.18 15.76 9.06
N ASP A 314 11.16 16.00 10.37
CA ASP A 314 11.34 14.95 11.37
C ASP A 314 10.03 14.18 11.56
N VAL A 315 9.96 12.99 10.97
CA VAL A 315 8.83 12.06 11.06
C VAL A 315 9.11 10.84 11.95
N SER A 316 10.15 10.92 12.79
CA SER A 316 10.69 9.77 13.54
C SER A 316 9.71 9.13 14.53
N ASN A 317 8.70 9.87 14.97
CA ASN A 317 7.64 9.42 15.89
C ASN A 317 6.32 9.04 15.19
N VAL A 318 6.23 9.18 13.87
CA VAL A 318 5.00 8.88 13.13
C VAL A 318 4.80 7.36 13.04
N GLU A 319 3.69 6.88 13.59
CA GLU A 319 3.32 5.46 13.60
C GLU A 319 2.44 5.07 12.38
N ASP A 320 1.60 5.99 11.90
CA ASP A 320 0.64 5.73 10.81
C ASP A 320 0.75 6.75 9.65
N PHE A 321 1.21 6.26 8.49
CA PHE A 321 1.28 7.00 7.21
C PHE A 321 0.16 6.60 6.24
N SER A 322 -0.87 5.89 6.71
CA SER A 322 -1.88 5.28 5.85
C SER A 322 -2.53 6.34 4.95
N TYR A 323 -2.55 6.07 3.64
CA TYR A 323 -3.14 6.94 2.62
C TYR A 323 -2.55 8.36 2.53
N MET A 324 -1.41 8.68 3.15
CA MET A 324 -0.93 10.06 3.26
C MET A 324 -0.90 10.82 1.92
N PHE A 325 -0.47 10.17 0.82
CA PHE A 325 -0.35 10.74 -0.52
C PHE A 325 -1.29 10.10 -1.55
N GLU A 326 -2.38 9.45 -1.11
CA GLU A 326 -3.33 8.85 -2.04
C GLU A 326 -3.90 9.90 -3.03
N LYS A 327 -3.87 9.60 -4.32
CA LYS A 327 -4.39 10.46 -5.40
C LYS A 327 -3.82 11.89 -5.37
N THR A 328 -2.51 12.00 -5.15
CA THR A 328 -1.75 13.27 -5.24
C THR A 328 -0.74 13.19 -6.39
N PRO A 329 -0.28 14.33 -6.94
CA PRO A 329 0.85 14.38 -7.86
C PRO A 329 2.22 14.39 -7.14
N PHE A 330 2.23 14.08 -5.83
CA PHE A 330 3.41 14.23 -4.99
C PHE A 330 4.58 13.37 -5.47
N ASN A 331 5.73 13.99 -5.72
CA ASN A 331 6.94 13.33 -6.20
C ASN A 331 8.22 14.04 -5.69
N GLN A 332 8.19 14.56 -4.46
CA GLN A 332 9.34 15.22 -3.83
C GLN A 332 10.21 14.22 -3.05
N PRO A 333 11.54 14.46 -2.95
CA PRO A 333 12.44 13.55 -2.27
C PRO A 333 12.10 13.43 -0.78
N ILE A 334 11.88 12.20 -0.33
CA ILE A 334 11.56 11.83 1.07
C ILE A 334 12.41 10.66 1.58
N GLY A 335 13.47 10.30 0.86
CA GLY A 335 14.35 9.17 1.22
C GLY A 335 15.12 9.36 2.54
N SER A 336 15.23 10.61 3.02
CA SER A 336 15.85 11.00 4.30
C SER A 336 14.97 10.72 5.52
N TRP A 337 13.68 10.42 5.33
CA TRP A 337 12.76 10.19 6.44
C TRP A 337 13.15 8.97 7.29
N ASN A 338 13.02 9.12 8.61
CA ASN A 338 13.19 8.03 9.57
C ASN A 338 11.83 7.41 9.90
N LEU A 339 11.62 6.15 9.49
CA LEU A 339 10.38 5.40 9.69
C LEU A 339 10.47 4.39 10.85
N GLY A 340 11.44 4.50 11.75
CA GLY A 340 11.67 3.52 12.82
C GLY A 340 10.48 3.27 13.77
N SER A 341 9.55 4.24 13.89
CA SER A 341 8.30 4.09 14.65
C SER A 341 7.10 3.65 13.81
N ALA A 342 7.22 3.63 12.48
CA ALA A 342 6.12 3.36 11.57
C ALA A 342 5.62 1.92 11.70
N THR A 343 4.30 1.77 11.87
CA THR A 343 3.62 0.46 11.92
C THR A 343 2.76 0.19 10.68
N SER A 344 2.33 1.25 9.97
CA SER A 344 1.48 1.15 8.78
C SER A 344 1.90 2.11 7.68
N LEU A 345 2.11 1.56 6.48
CA LEU A 345 2.30 2.29 5.20
C LEU A 345 1.14 2.03 4.24
N ARG A 346 -0.01 1.60 4.77
CA ARG A 346 -1.16 1.13 3.98
C ARG A 346 -1.59 2.21 2.98
N ASN A 347 -1.59 1.89 1.69
CA ASN A 347 -2.05 2.77 0.61
C ASN A 347 -1.39 4.16 0.56
N MET A 348 -0.19 4.33 1.14
CA MET A 348 0.47 5.64 1.23
C MET A 348 0.56 6.37 -0.12
N PHE A 349 0.88 5.66 -1.22
CA PHE A 349 0.96 6.20 -2.58
C PHE A 349 -0.13 5.64 -3.51
N LEU A 350 -1.28 5.25 -2.97
CA LEU A 350 -2.39 4.70 -3.77
C LEU A 350 -2.84 5.71 -4.84
N PHE A 351 -2.80 5.33 -6.13
CA PHE A 351 -3.11 6.22 -7.27
C PHE A 351 -2.20 7.46 -7.41
N ASN A 352 -1.03 7.49 -6.76
CA ASN A 352 -0.02 8.49 -7.06
C ASN A 352 0.83 8.01 -8.25
N THR A 353 0.39 8.33 -9.47
CA THR A 353 0.90 7.72 -10.70
C THR A 353 2.34 8.07 -11.03
N ASP A 354 2.80 9.24 -10.56
CA ASP A 354 4.08 9.83 -10.97
C ASP A 354 5.18 9.63 -9.92
N PHE A 355 4.83 9.16 -8.71
CA PHE A 355 5.79 8.94 -7.63
C PHE A 355 6.85 7.90 -8.02
N ASN A 356 8.12 8.32 -7.96
CA ASN A 356 9.28 7.45 -8.23
C ASN A 356 10.52 7.90 -7.45
N GLN A 357 10.34 8.42 -6.23
CA GLN A 357 11.46 8.88 -5.41
C GLN A 357 12.12 7.73 -4.65
N ASN A 358 13.45 7.79 -4.49
CA ASN A 358 14.21 6.77 -3.77
C ASN A 358 13.78 6.73 -2.30
N VAL A 359 13.26 5.57 -1.89
CA VAL A 359 12.81 5.26 -0.52
C VAL A 359 13.48 4.00 0.03
N GLY A 360 14.51 3.49 -0.64
CA GLY A 360 15.21 2.25 -0.26
C GLY A 360 15.95 2.35 1.08
N SER A 361 16.26 3.57 1.54
CA SER A 361 16.94 3.85 2.81
C SER A 361 16.04 3.90 4.04
N TRP A 362 14.71 3.79 3.88
CA TRP A 362 13.79 3.82 5.01
C TRP A 362 13.98 2.63 5.93
N ASP A 363 14.02 2.89 7.24
CA ASP A 363 13.87 1.84 8.25
C ASP A 363 12.40 1.44 8.35
N VAL A 364 12.04 0.33 7.72
CA VAL A 364 10.69 -0.25 7.76
C VAL A 364 10.58 -1.46 8.69
N SER A 365 11.58 -1.69 9.55
CA SER A 365 11.67 -2.88 10.40
C SER A 365 10.51 -2.99 11.41
N GLY A 366 9.88 -1.87 11.77
CA GLY A 366 8.68 -1.80 12.62
C GLY A 366 7.35 -2.03 11.89
N VAL A 367 7.33 -1.99 10.55
CA VAL A 367 6.08 -1.96 9.77
C VAL A 367 5.40 -3.33 9.73
N VAL A 368 4.10 -3.35 10.06
CA VAL A 368 3.27 -4.56 10.06
C VAL A 368 2.32 -4.60 8.85
N ASN A 369 1.96 -3.44 8.31
CA ASN A 369 0.98 -3.32 7.23
C ASN A 369 1.50 -2.47 6.06
N MET A 370 1.76 -3.11 4.91
CA MET A 370 2.18 -2.50 3.64
C MET A 370 1.13 -2.69 2.54
N ALA A 371 -0.12 -2.97 2.91
CA ALA A 371 -1.19 -3.23 1.95
C ALA A 371 -1.38 -2.03 1.01
N GLY A 372 -1.19 -2.26 -0.29
CA GLY A 372 -1.39 -1.26 -1.34
C GLY A 372 -0.46 -0.06 -1.33
N THR A 373 0.68 -0.09 -0.62
CA THR A 373 1.59 1.07 -0.49
C THR A 373 1.91 1.76 -1.81
N PHE A 374 2.16 1.01 -2.88
CA PHE A 374 2.45 1.50 -4.23
C PHE A 374 1.35 1.15 -5.26
N ARG A 375 0.13 0.84 -4.81
CA ARG A 375 -0.95 0.43 -5.71
C ARG A 375 -1.29 1.56 -6.70
N ASN A 376 -1.25 1.29 -8.00
CA ASN A 376 -1.38 2.27 -9.09
C ASN A 376 -0.29 3.35 -9.11
N ALA A 377 0.85 3.17 -8.44
CA ALA A 377 2.02 4.02 -8.60
C ALA A 377 2.75 3.61 -9.89
N ARG A 378 2.18 3.97 -11.04
CA ARG A 378 2.56 3.43 -12.35
C ARG A 378 4.00 3.69 -12.76
N SER A 379 4.62 4.75 -12.24
CA SER A 379 6.00 5.13 -12.54
C SER A 379 7.03 4.60 -11.53
N PHE A 380 6.60 3.91 -10.47
CA PHE A 380 7.47 3.51 -9.37
C PHE A 380 8.36 2.32 -9.74
N ASP A 381 9.68 2.48 -9.66
CA ASP A 381 10.68 1.43 -9.92
C ASP A 381 11.96 1.62 -9.08
N GLN A 382 11.83 1.96 -7.80
CA GLN A 382 12.97 2.18 -6.91
C GLN A 382 13.36 0.91 -6.15
N ASP A 383 14.68 0.74 -5.92
CA ASP A 383 15.25 -0.40 -5.22
C ASP A 383 14.78 -0.45 -3.75
N LEU A 384 14.18 -1.58 -3.36
CA LEU A 384 13.68 -1.86 -2.01
C LEU A 384 14.38 -3.07 -1.35
N SER A 385 15.48 -3.55 -1.92
CA SER A 385 16.18 -4.76 -1.48
C SER A 385 16.72 -4.67 -0.04
N ALA A 386 16.93 -3.45 0.46
CA ALA A 386 17.41 -3.16 1.81
C ALA A 386 16.31 -3.12 2.89
N TRP A 387 15.03 -3.17 2.50
CA TRP A 387 13.92 -3.11 3.46
C TRP A 387 13.83 -4.38 4.32
N ASP A 388 13.84 -4.23 5.64
CA ASP A 388 13.53 -5.31 6.58
C ASP A 388 12.01 -5.48 6.71
N VAL A 389 11.45 -6.45 5.99
CA VAL A 389 10.01 -6.76 6.02
C VAL A 389 9.64 -7.89 6.99
N SER A 390 10.53 -8.26 7.93
CA SER A 390 10.35 -9.43 8.81
C SER A 390 9.18 -9.33 9.78
N LEU A 391 8.63 -8.13 10.02
CA LEU A 391 7.43 -7.91 10.82
C LEU A 391 6.13 -7.81 10.00
N VAL A 392 6.22 -7.66 8.69
CA VAL A 392 5.07 -7.40 7.83
C VAL A 392 4.15 -8.62 7.77
N LYS A 393 2.85 -8.38 7.98
CA LYS A 393 1.79 -9.39 7.88
C LYS A 393 0.94 -9.22 6.63
N ARG A 394 0.80 -8.00 6.14
CA ARG A 394 -0.14 -7.60 5.08
C ARG A 394 0.58 -6.87 3.94
N MET A 395 0.57 -7.46 2.76
CA MET A 395 1.14 -6.92 1.51
C MET A 395 0.12 -6.96 0.36
N GLU A 396 -1.17 -7.14 0.65
CA GLU A 396 -2.17 -7.25 -0.42
C GLU A 396 -2.16 -6.01 -1.33
N ASN A 397 -2.17 -6.26 -2.64
CA ASN A 397 -2.13 -5.25 -3.70
C ASN A 397 -0.95 -4.26 -3.63
N MET A 398 0.13 -4.53 -2.88
CA MET A 398 1.22 -3.56 -2.65
C MET A 398 1.74 -2.90 -3.93
N PHE A 399 1.96 -3.66 -5.01
CA PHE A 399 2.43 -3.19 -6.31
C PHE A 399 1.40 -3.34 -7.42
N ARG A 400 0.11 -3.55 -7.08
CA ARG A 400 -0.92 -3.76 -8.09
C ARG A 400 -0.98 -2.55 -9.04
N ASN A 401 -0.88 -2.80 -10.35
CA ASN A 401 -0.88 -1.78 -11.40
C ASN A 401 0.27 -0.77 -11.27
N SER A 402 1.44 -1.22 -10.80
CA SER A 402 2.71 -0.47 -10.84
C SER A 402 3.45 -0.91 -12.11
N ASP A 403 3.10 -0.28 -13.23
CA ASP A 403 3.36 -0.81 -14.58
C ASP A 403 4.85 -1.13 -14.84
N VAL A 404 5.77 -0.31 -14.30
CA VAL A 404 7.22 -0.44 -14.57
C VAL A 404 8.02 -1.12 -13.45
N PHE A 405 7.41 -1.47 -12.32
CA PHE A 405 8.13 -1.99 -11.16
C PHE A 405 8.76 -3.37 -11.44
N ASN A 406 10.10 -3.47 -11.35
CA ASN A 406 10.83 -4.72 -11.61
C ASN A 406 12.12 -4.88 -10.77
N GLN A 407 12.13 -4.37 -9.54
CA GLN A 407 13.31 -4.44 -8.67
C GLN A 407 13.43 -5.78 -7.93
N ASP A 408 14.66 -6.24 -7.68
CA ASP A 408 14.95 -7.51 -7.00
C ASP A 408 14.52 -7.47 -5.52
N LEU A 409 13.61 -8.38 -5.16
CA LEU A 409 13.07 -8.54 -3.81
C LEU A 409 13.45 -9.89 -3.18
N SER A 410 14.41 -10.62 -3.75
CA SER A 410 14.79 -11.97 -3.32
C SER A 410 15.36 -12.03 -1.89
N SER A 411 15.87 -10.91 -1.38
CA SER A 411 16.41 -10.75 -0.02
C SER A 411 15.35 -10.60 1.08
N TRP A 412 14.09 -10.36 0.72
CA TRP A 412 13.04 -10.06 1.69
C TRP A 412 12.71 -11.25 2.61
N ASN A 413 12.66 -10.98 3.92
CA ASN A 413 12.24 -11.96 4.91
C ASN A 413 10.72 -11.94 5.11
N THR A 414 9.99 -12.80 4.41
CA THR A 414 8.52 -12.83 4.42
C THR A 414 7.89 -13.75 5.48
N VAL A 415 8.64 -14.20 6.49
CA VAL A 415 8.22 -15.24 7.45
C VAL A 415 6.94 -14.92 8.25
N LYS A 416 6.55 -13.64 8.35
CA LYS A 416 5.31 -13.20 9.02
C LYS A 416 4.17 -12.84 8.08
N VAL A 417 4.38 -12.86 6.76
CA VAL A 417 3.35 -12.46 5.78
C VAL A 417 2.20 -13.47 5.79
N GLU A 418 0.98 -12.97 6.00
CA GLU A 418 -0.25 -13.76 6.05
C GLU A 418 -1.10 -13.54 4.78
N ASN A 419 -1.01 -12.35 4.17
CA ASN A 419 -1.78 -11.96 2.99
C ASN A 419 -0.93 -11.19 1.96
N MET A 420 -0.86 -11.72 0.74
CA MET A 420 -0.18 -11.12 -0.44
C MET A 420 -1.11 -11.12 -1.67
N SER A 421 -2.43 -11.19 -1.45
CA SER A 421 -3.41 -11.22 -2.54
C SER A 421 -3.26 -10.02 -3.48
N GLY A 422 -3.21 -10.30 -4.78
CA GLY A 422 -3.05 -9.28 -5.81
C GLY A 422 -1.78 -8.44 -5.74
N MET A 423 -0.74 -8.83 -4.97
CA MET A 423 0.45 -8.01 -4.73
C MET A 423 1.08 -7.44 -6.01
N PHE A 424 1.20 -8.24 -7.06
CA PHE A 424 1.76 -7.86 -8.37
C PHE A 424 0.72 -7.89 -9.49
N ARG A 425 -0.58 -7.89 -9.17
CA ARG A 425 -1.64 -7.92 -10.18
C ARG A 425 -1.48 -6.74 -11.12
N GLN A 426 -1.42 -6.96 -12.44
CA GLN A 426 -1.20 -5.90 -13.44
C GLN A 426 0.13 -5.12 -13.26
N ALA A 427 1.11 -5.64 -12.52
CA ALA A 427 2.47 -5.11 -12.56
C ALA A 427 3.16 -5.64 -13.82
N LEU A 428 3.05 -4.87 -14.92
CA LEU A 428 3.37 -5.37 -16.27
C LEU A 428 4.84 -5.74 -16.43
N ALA A 429 5.76 -4.98 -15.83
CA ALA A 429 7.20 -5.24 -15.94
C ALA A 429 7.75 -6.27 -14.93
N PHE A 430 6.94 -6.74 -13.96
CA PHE A 430 7.47 -7.55 -12.86
C PHE A 430 7.87 -8.96 -13.31
N ASP A 431 9.18 -9.24 -13.29
CA ASP A 431 9.77 -10.53 -13.65
C ASP A 431 10.98 -10.86 -12.76
N GLN A 432 10.77 -10.88 -11.43
CA GLN A 432 11.83 -11.21 -10.46
C GLN A 432 11.60 -12.57 -9.79
N ASN A 433 12.69 -13.20 -9.35
CA ASN A 433 12.65 -14.48 -8.64
C ASN A 433 12.27 -14.29 -7.17
N VAL A 434 11.07 -14.75 -6.81
CA VAL A 434 10.55 -14.75 -5.43
C VAL A 434 10.38 -16.16 -4.85
N GLY A 435 11.02 -17.16 -5.46
CA GLY A 435 10.94 -18.55 -4.99
C GLY A 435 11.61 -18.79 -3.64
N SER A 436 12.52 -17.91 -3.22
CA SER A 436 13.18 -17.96 -1.90
C SER A 436 12.31 -17.49 -0.74
N TRP A 437 11.18 -16.84 -1.00
CA TRP A 437 10.32 -16.28 0.04
C TRP A 437 9.74 -17.36 0.95
N ASN A 438 9.69 -17.08 2.25
CA ASN A 438 8.98 -17.93 3.20
C ASN A 438 7.48 -17.66 3.11
N ILE A 439 6.70 -18.69 2.82
CA ILE A 439 5.25 -18.61 2.63
C ILE A 439 4.46 -19.51 3.60
N GLU A 440 5.08 -20.04 4.65
CA GLU A 440 4.43 -20.99 5.58
C GLU A 440 3.20 -20.38 6.31
N LYS A 441 3.16 -19.05 6.46
CA LYS A 441 2.04 -18.32 7.08
C LYS A 441 1.04 -17.76 6.08
N VAL A 442 1.33 -17.83 4.78
CA VAL A 442 0.48 -17.22 3.75
C VAL A 442 -0.82 -17.99 3.65
N SER A 443 -1.91 -17.32 3.97
CA SER A 443 -3.26 -17.86 3.87
C SER A 443 -4.00 -17.37 2.62
N ASN A 444 -3.51 -16.29 1.99
CA ASN A 444 -4.11 -15.71 0.80
C ASN A 444 -3.05 -15.08 -0.13
N CYS A 445 -2.85 -15.69 -1.30
CA CYS A 445 -2.08 -15.14 -2.43
C CYS A 445 -2.92 -15.11 -3.73
N SER A 446 -4.25 -15.05 -3.59
CA SER A 446 -5.16 -15.06 -4.73
C SER A 446 -4.88 -13.90 -5.69
N GLY A 447 -4.81 -14.20 -6.99
CA GLY A 447 -4.59 -13.18 -8.03
C GLY A 447 -3.24 -12.45 -7.94
N MET A 448 -2.26 -12.96 -7.19
CA MET A 448 -0.97 -12.28 -6.95
C MET A 448 -0.27 -11.83 -8.23
N PHE A 449 -0.26 -12.67 -9.27
CA PHE A 449 0.37 -12.43 -10.57
C PHE A 449 -0.64 -12.40 -11.72
N LEU A 450 -1.91 -12.12 -11.41
CA LEU A 450 -2.94 -12.01 -12.45
C LEU A 450 -2.61 -10.81 -13.35
N ASP A 451 -2.51 -11.03 -14.65
CA ASP A 451 -2.17 -10.01 -15.64
C ASP A 451 -0.77 -9.36 -15.46
N SER A 452 0.20 -10.06 -14.85
CA SER A 452 1.62 -9.67 -14.84
C SER A 452 2.45 -10.55 -15.79
N GLU A 453 3.61 -10.06 -16.27
CA GLU A 453 4.50 -10.76 -17.21
C GLU A 453 5.59 -11.62 -16.52
N LEU A 454 5.22 -12.41 -15.51
CA LEU A 454 6.18 -13.30 -14.85
C LEU A 454 6.71 -14.34 -15.87
N SER A 455 8.02 -14.41 -16.07
CA SER A 455 8.60 -15.37 -17.01
C SER A 455 8.42 -16.81 -16.54
N ASP A 456 8.38 -17.77 -17.49
CA ASP A 456 8.29 -19.20 -17.18
C ASP A 456 9.44 -19.66 -16.24
N SER A 457 10.64 -19.07 -16.38
CA SER A 457 11.81 -19.41 -15.55
C SER A 457 11.65 -18.97 -14.09
N ASN A 458 11.13 -17.75 -13.88
CA ASN A 458 10.87 -17.26 -12.53
C ASN A 458 9.65 -17.95 -11.91
N TYR A 459 8.66 -18.29 -12.71
CA TYR A 459 7.53 -19.09 -12.25
C TYR A 459 7.94 -20.52 -11.87
N ASP A 460 8.82 -21.17 -12.64
CA ASP A 460 9.42 -22.46 -12.28
C ASP A 460 10.18 -22.37 -10.95
N SER A 461 10.99 -21.33 -10.77
CA SER A 461 11.74 -21.09 -9.53
C SER A 461 10.81 -20.89 -8.33
N LEU A 462 9.70 -20.18 -8.52
CA LEU A 462 8.65 -19.98 -7.52
C LEU A 462 8.04 -21.32 -7.10
N LEU A 463 7.58 -22.12 -8.06
CA LEU A 463 6.97 -23.42 -7.79
C LEU A 463 7.93 -24.37 -7.05
N ILE A 464 9.20 -24.40 -7.48
CA ILE A 464 10.24 -25.22 -6.85
C ILE A 464 10.43 -24.79 -5.39
N GLY A 465 10.73 -23.51 -5.13
CA GLY A 465 11.06 -23.04 -3.79
C GLY A 465 9.89 -23.03 -2.80
N TRP A 466 8.66 -22.80 -3.28
CA TRP A 466 7.47 -22.79 -2.42
C TRP A 466 7.02 -24.21 -2.05
N SER A 467 7.21 -25.19 -2.94
CA SER A 467 6.82 -26.58 -2.70
C SER A 467 7.61 -27.30 -1.61
N THR A 468 8.79 -26.79 -1.24
CA THR A 468 9.64 -27.39 -0.20
C THR A 468 9.24 -26.98 1.23
N GLN A 469 8.24 -26.10 1.37
CA GLN A 469 7.86 -25.49 2.65
C GLN A 469 6.58 -26.12 3.21
N ASN A 470 6.33 -25.97 4.52
CA ASN A 470 5.08 -26.41 5.15
C ASN A 470 3.96 -25.39 4.92
N VAL A 471 3.46 -25.33 3.70
CA VAL A 471 2.48 -24.33 3.26
C VAL A 471 1.08 -24.57 3.85
N LYS A 472 0.27 -23.50 3.93
CA LYS A 472 -1.15 -23.62 4.28
C LYS A 472 -1.92 -24.34 3.17
N GLN A 473 -2.92 -25.13 3.56
CA GLN A 473 -3.79 -25.82 2.61
C GLN A 473 -4.86 -24.90 2.02
N GLY A 474 -5.35 -25.23 0.82
CA GLY A 474 -6.49 -24.55 0.20
C GLY A 474 -6.22 -23.12 -0.28
N VAL A 475 -4.95 -22.74 -0.43
CA VAL A 475 -4.55 -21.43 -0.94
C VAL A 475 -4.70 -21.39 -2.46
N SER A 476 -5.08 -20.24 -3.01
CA SER A 476 -5.17 -20.05 -4.46
C SER A 476 -4.10 -19.11 -4.99
N LEU A 477 -3.51 -19.46 -6.12
CA LEU A 477 -2.52 -18.68 -6.86
C LEU A 477 -3.00 -18.52 -8.30
N SER A 478 -2.84 -17.33 -8.88
CA SER A 478 -3.14 -17.08 -10.31
C SER A 478 -1.95 -16.41 -10.96
N VAL A 479 -1.50 -16.97 -12.09
CA VAL A 479 -0.30 -16.56 -12.83
C VAL A 479 -0.56 -16.73 -14.33
N ASN A 480 -0.15 -15.78 -15.16
CA ASN A 480 -0.29 -15.88 -16.62
C ASN A 480 0.97 -16.49 -17.28
N SER A 481 1.57 -17.50 -16.65
CA SER A 481 2.82 -18.13 -17.10
C SER A 481 2.64 -19.62 -17.29
N SER A 482 3.45 -20.22 -18.17
CA SER A 482 3.56 -21.67 -18.28
C SER A 482 4.69 -22.15 -17.38
N TYR A 483 4.64 -23.42 -16.95
CA TYR A 483 5.71 -24.03 -16.17
C TYR A 483 6.36 -25.18 -16.94
N CYS A 484 7.58 -25.50 -16.53
CA CYS A 484 8.37 -26.60 -17.07
C CYS A 484 9.08 -27.38 -15.97
N TYR A 485 10.17 -26.82 -15.42
CA TYR A 485 10.95 -27.46 -14.36
C TYR A 485 10.23 -27.45 -13.01
N GLY A 486 9.26 -26.54 -12.84
CA GLY A 486 8.40 -26.44 -11.67
C GLY A 486 7.28 -27.48 -11.60
N TYR A 487 7.16 -28.40 -12.58
CA TYR A 487 6.08 -29.41 -12.62
C TYR A 487 5.91 -30.16 -11.30
N GLN A 488 7.01 -30.66 -10.70
CA GLN A 488 6.95 -31.39 -9.44
C GLN A 488 6.49 -30.50 -8.28
N GLY A 489 7.04 -29.28 -8.19
CA GLY A 489 6.66 -28.34 -7.14
C GLY A 489 5.18 -27.93 -7.23
N ARG A 490 4.68 -27.74 -8.44
CA ARG A 490 3.27 -27.50 -8.70
C ARG A 490 2.39 -28.67 -8.28
N SER A 491 2.75 -29.91 -8.63
CA SER A 491 2.00 -31.11 -8.20
C SER A 491 1.94 -31.21 -6.68
N ILE A 492 3.04 -30.95 -5.95
CA ILE A 492 3.04 -30.93 -4.47
C ILE A 492 2.08 -29.87 -3.93
N LEU A 493 2.11 -28.65 -4.48
CA LEU A 493 1.23 -27.58 -4.03
C LEU A 493 -0.26 -27.92 -4.27
N VAL A 494 -0.60 -28.48 -5.44
CA VAL A 494 -2.00 -28.78 -5.81
C VAL A 494 -2.50 -30.08 -5.15
N GLU A 495 -1.75 -31.17 -5.29
CA GLU A 495 -2.20 -32.52 -4.92
C GLU A 495 -2.03 -32.76 -3.41
N ASP A 496 -0.88 -32.41 -2.86
CA ASP A 496 -0.58 -32.68 -1.43
C ASP A 496 -1.10 -31.57 -0.51
N ASN A 497 -1.06 -30.33 -0.97
CA ASN A 497 -1.48 -29.16 -0.18
C ASN A 497 -2.84 -28.58 -0.59
N GLY A 498 -3.51 -29.14 -1.59
CA GLY A 498 -4.86 -28.73 -1.99
C GLY A 498 -4.94 -27.31 -2.56
N TRP A 499 -3.85 -26.77 -3.12
CA TRP A 499 -3.86 -25.44 -3.73
C TRP A 499 -4.67 -25.41 -5.01
N VAL A 500 -5.26 -24.25 -5.29
CA VAL A 500 -5.90 -23.95 -6.59
C VAL A 500 -5.00 -23.01 -7.38
N ILE A 501 -4.23 -23.58 -8.31
CA ILE A 501 -3.32 -22.82 -9.19
C ILE A 501 -3.95 -22.66 -10.58
N LEU A 502 -4.19 -21.40 -10.96
CA LEU A 502 -4.66 -21.01 -12.29
C LEU A 502 -3.45 -20.46 -13.08
N ASP A 503 -2.92 -21.29 -13.97
CA ASP A 503 -1.76 -21.02 -14.82
C ASP A 503 -2.02 -21.44 -16.27
N ASN A 504 -1.06 -21.20 -17.18
CA ASN A 504 -1.17 -21.59 -18.59
C ASN A 504 -0.85 -23.08 -18.85
N GLY A 505 -0.66 -23.89 -17.79
CA GLY A 505 -0.30 -25.29 -17.90
C GLY A 505 1.16 -25.56 -18.24
N LEU A 506 1.47 -26.85 -18.41
CA LEU A 506 2.79 -27.33 -18.81
C LEU A 506 3.12 -26.85 -20.23
N LYS A 507 4.29 -26.23 -20.41
CA LYS A 507 4.74 -25.73 -21.71
C LYS A 507 4.94 -26.90 -22.69
N GLN A 508 4.39 -26.78 -23.91
CA GLN A 508 4.33 -27.87 -24.91
C GLN A 508 5.72 -28.34 -25.38
N ASP A 509 6.70 -27.43 -25.43
CA ASP A 509 8.09 -27.69 -25.81
C ASP A 509 9.03 -27.73 -24.60
N CYS A 510 8.52 -28.16 -23.45
CA CYS A 510 9.35 -28.49 -22.31
C CYS A 510 10.37 -29.55 -22.70
N GLY A 511 11.59 -29.11 -23.00
CA GLY A 511 12.71 -29.99 -23.25
C GLY A 511 12.89 -30.88 -22.03
N PHE A 512 12.46 -32.14 -22.12
CA PHE A 512 12.81 -33.17 -21.16
C PHE A 512 14.33 -33.35 -21.19
N ILE A 513 15.03 -32.48 -20.47
CA ILE A 513 16.34 -32.84 -19.93
C ILE A 513 15.96 -33.61 -18.66
N CYS A 514 15.95 -34.94 -18.75
CA CYS A 514 16.01 -35.74 -17.54
C CYS A 514 17.18 -35.19 -16.71
N PRO A 515 16.98 -34.85 -15.43
CA PRO A 515 18.10 -34.75 -14.51
C PRO A 515 18.65 -36.17 -14.38
N VAL A 516 19.48 -36.58 -15.33
CA VAL A 516 20.46 -37.62 -15.10
C VAL A 516 21.35 -37.03 -14.02
N SER A 517 21.29 -37.65 -12.85
CA SER A 517 22.22 -37.51 -11.73
C SER A 517 23.53 -36.84 -12.12
N ASP A 518 23.94 -35.85 -11.34
CA ASP A 518 25.31 -35.32 -11.30
C ASP A 518 26.33 -36.43 -11.64
N SER A 519 27.20 -36.11 -12.61
CA SER A 519 28.24 -36.93 -13.24
C SER A 519 27.95 -37.51 -14.64
N ALA A 520 27.81 -36.62 -15.63
CA ALA A 520 28.33 -36.90 -16.98
C ALA A 520 28.95 -35.62 -17.58
N PRO A 521 30.16 -35.68 -18.18
CA PRO A 521 30.84 -34.50 -18.71
C PRO A 521 30.11 -33.97 -19.95
N VAL A 522 29.93 -32.65 -20.00
CA VAL A 522 29.46 -31.93 -21.20
C VAL A 522 30.49 -32.13 -22.32
N ASP A 523 30.07 -32.73 -23.43
CA ASP A 523 30.87 -32.83 -24.65
C ASP A 523 30.68 -31.57 -25.51
N LEU A 524 31.71 -30.73 -25.61
CA LEU A 524 31.71 -29.50 -26.43
C LEU A 524 31.99 -29.79 -27.93
N SER A 525 31.80 -31.02 -28.40
CA SER A 525 32.20 -31.47 -29.74
C SER A 525 31.41 -30.89 -30.92
N LYS A 526 30.38 -30.06 -30.70
CA LYS A 526 29.53 -29.53 -31.79
C LYS A 526 29.79 -28.09 -32.22
N SER A 527 30.90 -27.46 -31.81
CA SER A 527 31.16 -26.07 -32.25
C SER A 527 32.62 -25.71 -32.51
N PHE A 528 33.40 -26.52 -33.22
CA PHE A 528 34.71 -26.08 -33.71
C PHE A 528 35.06 -26.73 -35.06
N GLN A 529 35.11 -25.94 -36.13
CA GLN A 529 35.71 -26.31 -37.43
C GLN A 529 36.90 -25.36 -37.68
N PRO A 530 38.06 -25.86 -38.13
CA PRO A 530 39.26 -25.04 -38.30
C PRO A 530 39.16 -24.08 -39.49
N VAL A 531 39.66 -22.85 -39.31
CA VAL A 531 40.03 -21.95 -40.42
C VAL A 531 41.52 -21.65 -40.29
N ASN A 532 42.33 -22.09 -41.26
CA ASN A 532 43.78 -21.82 -41.37
C ASN A 532 44.67 -22.32 -40.20
N GLY A 533 44.44 -23.52 -39.68
CA GLY A 533 45.40 -24.18 -38.76
C GLY A 533 45.56 -23.50 -37.40
N VAL A 534 44.61 -22.64 -37.01
CA VAL A 534 44.54 -22.03 -35.68
C VAL A 534 43.18 -22.38 -35.06
N TYR A 535 43.20 -23.02 -33.89
CA TYR A 535 42.01 -23.29 -33.11
C TYR A 535 41.70 -22.07 -32.22
N ASP A 536 40.46 -21.55 -32.28
CA ASP A 536 40.02 -20.40 -31.50
C ASP A 536 39.94 -20.69 -29.99
N ARG A 537 40.07 -19.60 -29.20
CA ARG A 537 40.28 -19.61 -27.74
C ARG A 537 39.09 -20.25 -26.99
N VAL A 538 39.36 -21.24 -26.12
CA VAL A 538 38.36 -21.79 -25.19
C VAL A 538 38.39 -21.01 -23.87
N GLN A 539 37.25 -20.41 -23.48
CA GLN A 539 37.11 -19.67 -22.22
C GLN A 539 36.81 -20.63 -21.05
N LEU A 540 37.64 -20.60 -20.01
CA LEU A 540 37.41 -21.29 -18.74
C LEU A 540 37.18 -20.27 -17.62
N LYS A 541 36.13 -20.44 -16.82
CA LYS A 541 35.88 -19.63 -15.61
C LYS A 541 36.11 -20.51 -14.38
N TRP A 542 37.10 -20.16 -13.56
CA TRP A 542 37.57 -20.96 -12.42
C TRP A 542 37.30 -20.27 -11.07
N TYR A 543 36.77 -21.03 -10.09
CA TYR A 543 36.54 -20.58 -8.71
C TYR A 543 37.14 -21.61 -7.73
N LYS A 544 37.80 -21.16 -6.66
CA LYS A 544 38.37 -22.04 -5.63
C LYS A 544 37.43 -22.11 -4.42
N SER A 545 36.82 -23.26 -4.17
CA SER A 545 36.06 -23.51 -2.94
C SER A 545 36.96 -24.16 -1.88
N SER A 546 36.70 -23.88 -0.60
CA SER A 546 37.37 -24.51 0.55
C SER A 546 36.33 -24.82 1.64
N PRO A 547 36.58 -25.73 2.59
CA PRO A 547 36.38 -27.17 2.41
C PRO A 547 35.41 -27.80 3.43
N GLN A 548 35.03 -29.06 3.16
CA GLN A 548 34.42 -30.08 4.05
C GLN A 548 32.88 -30.13 4.16
N VAL A 549 32.27 -31.17 3.58
CA VAL A 549 31.61 -32.26 4.35
C VAL A 549 31.87 -33.57 3.61
N LYS A 550 32.46 -34.57 4.28
CA LYS A 550 32.58 -35.95 3.79
C LYS A 550 31.34 -36.72 4.26
N TYR A 551 30.57 -37.27 3.33
CA TYR A 551 29.63 -38.35 3.63
C TYR A 551 30.22 -39.69 3.19
N GLN A 552 30.19 -40.65 4.11
CA GLN A 552 30.64 -42.02 3.91
C GLN A 552 29.40 -42.84 3.52
N VAL A 553 29.37 -43.39 2.31
CA VAL A 553 28.23 -44.15 1.77
C VAL A 553 28.26 -45.58 2.32
N ALA A 554 27.13 -46.06 2.85
CA ALA A 554 26.93 -47.44 3.28
C ALA A 554 26.37 -48.30 2.12
N ASP A 555 26.86 -49.54 2.00
CA ASP A 555 26.56 -50.54 0.95
C ASP A 555 25.15 -51.18 1.06
N SER A 556 24.06 -50.42 0.92
CA SER A 556 22.72 -51.04 0.90
C SER A 556 21.64 -50.30 0.11
N ALA A 557 21.41 -50.72 -1.14
CA ALA A 557 20.13 -50.49 -1.84
C ALA A 557 19.76 -51.69 -2.72
N ALA A 558 18.47 -51.94 -2.91
CA ALA A 558 17.90 -52.85 -3.91
C ALA A 558 16.69 -52.14 -4.55
N CYS A 559 16.56 -52.19 -5.88
CA CYS A 559 15.45 -51.54 -6.58
C CYS A 559 14.47 -52.57 -7.16
N GLU A 560 13.17 -52.24 -7.09
CA GLU A 560 12.04 -53.00 -7.60
C GLU A 560 11.28 -52.16 -8.64
N ILE A 561 10.80 -52.79 -9.72
CA ILE A 561 9.92 -52.15 -10.71
C ILE A 561 8.56 -52.84 -10.67
N ARG A 562 7.49 -52.08 -10.45
CA ARG A 562 6.10 -52.55 -10.47
C ARG A 562 5.36 -52.02 -11.68
N TYR A 563 4.57 -52.89 -12.31
CA TYR A 563 3.62 -52.55 -13.37
C TYR A 563 2.22 -52.81 -12.86
N THR A 564 1.34 -51.83 -12.98
CA THR A 564 -0.07 -51.96 -12.58
C THR A 564 -0.96 -51.82 -13.81
N ALA A 565 -1.79 -52.82 -14.09
CA ALA A 565 -2.87 -52.68 -15.07
C ALA A 565 -3.98 -51.84 -14.42
N VAL A 566 -4.37 -50.74 -15.07
CA VAL A 566 -5.31 -49.73 -14.52
C VAL A 566 -6.66 -49.73 -15.22
N LYS A 567 -6.77 -50.33 -16.42
CA LYS A 567 -8.01 -50.30 -17.21
C LYS A 567 -8.05 -51.41 -18.26
N ASP A 568 -9.18 -52.13 -18.36
CA ASP A 568 -9.52 -52.96 -19.52
C ASP A 568 -10.14 -52.09 -20.61
N LEU A 569 -9.51 -52.05 -21.78
CA LEU A 569 -9.87 -51.19 -22.90
C LEU A 569 -10.97 -51.79 -23.79
N ILE A 570 -11.38 -53.05 -23.57
CA ILE A 570 -12.48 -53.70 -24.30
C ILE A 570 -13.80 -53.55 -23.54
N THR A 571 -13.78 -53.76 -22.23
CA THR A 571 -14.97 -53.65 -21.37
C THR A 571 -15.13 -52.27 -20.72
N ASN A 572 -14.09 -51.42 -20.80
CA ASN A 572 -13.98 -50.10 -20.18
C ASN A 572 -14.03 -50.12 -18.63
N THR A 573 -13.76 -51.28 -18.03
CA THR A 573 -13.81 -51.51 -16.57
C THR A 573 -12.44 -51.21 -15.93
N GLN A 574 -12.41 -50.55 -14.77
CA GLN A 574 -11.16 -50.40 -14.01
C GLN A 574 -10.74 -51.72 -13.37
N ILE A 575 -9.43 -52.00 -13.39
CA ILE A 575 -8.83 -53.19 -12.78
C ILE A 575 -7.63 -52.72 -11.95
N GLN A 576 -7.30 -53.43 -10.86
CA GLN A 576 -6.06 -53.29 -10.12
C GLN A 576 -5.38 -54.66 -10.02
N ASP A 577 -4.53 -54.98 -10.99
CA ASP A 577 -3.65 -56.14 -10.93
C ASP A 577 -2.18 -55.68 -11.09
N GLN A 578 -1.29 -56.24 -10.27
CA GLN A 578 0.12 -55.83 -10.17
C GLN A 578 1.09 -56.92 -10.62
N VAL A 579 2.13 -56.52 -11.35
CA VAL A 579 3.29 -57.35 -11.70
C VAL A 579 4.58 -56.71 -11.18
N THR A 580 5.34 -57.47 -10.38
CA THR A 580 6.56 -57.02 -9.72
C THR A 580 7.81 -57.67 -10.34
N TYR A 581 8.86 -56.87 -10.55
CA TYR A 581 10.17 -57.30 -11.02
C TYR A 581 11.28 -56.97 -10.01
N TYR A 582 12.14 -57.96 -9.72
CA TYR A 582 13.28 -57.82 -8.81
C TYR A 582 14.61 -57.78 -9.57
N ILE A 583 15.48 -56.82 -9.22
CA ILE A 583 16.82 -56.68 -9.79
C ILE A 583 17.88 -57.20 -8.78
N PRO A 584 18.62 -58.29 -9.06
CA PRO A 584 19.58 -58.85 -8.11
C PRO A 584 20.88 -58.03 -7.97
N ARG A 585 21.42 -58.00 -6.75
CA ARG A 585 22.54 -57.20 -6.22
C ARG A 585 23.95 -57.37 -6.83
N SER A 586 24.13 -58.02 -7.99
CA SER A 586 25.49 -58.24 -8.52
C SER A 586 25.58 -58.25 -10.04
N LYS A 587 26.04 -57.14 -10.63
CA LYS A 587 27.02 -57.05 -11.75
C LYS A 587 27.05 -55.64 -12.38
N VAL A 588 28.26 -55.20 -12.69
CA VAL A 588 28.61 -53.96 -13.41
C VAL A 588 28.24 -54.06 -14.89
N PHE A 589 27.59 -53.04 -15.45
CA PHE A 589 27.30 -52.96 -16.89
C PHE A 589 28.47 -52.35 -17.67
N LYS A 590 28.95 -53.06 -18.71
CA LYS A 590 29.80 -52.52 -19.78
C LYS A 590 28.96 -52.45 -21.05
N THR A 591 28.83 -51.26 -21.64
CA THR A 591 28.18 -51.07 -22.94
C THR A 591 29.22 -51.28 -24.04
N ASN A 592 29.26 -52.49 -24.61
CA ASN A 592 29.75 -52.78 -25.97
C ASN A 592 29.50 -54.28 -26.27
N GLY A 593 28.40 -54.62 -26.94
CA GLY A 593 28.11 -55.99 -27.43
C GLY A 593 26.63 -56.38 -27.39
N PRO A 594 26.17 -57.29 -28.28
CA PRO A 594 24.77 -57.40 -28.72
C PRO A 594 23.83 -58.11 -27.73
N LEU A 595 22.54 -57.76 -27.84
CA LEU A 595 21.32 -58.40 -27.34
C LEU A 595 21.49 -59.65 -26.46
N PHE A 596 21.09 -59.55 -25.19
CA PHE A 596 20.82 -60.69 -24.31
C PHE A 596 19.32 -60.77 -23.95
N LYS A 597 18.69 -61.92 -24.21
CA LYS A 597 17.36 -62.31 -23.72
C LYS A 597 17.49 -63.08 -22.40
N TRP A 598 16.65 -62.79 -21.41
CA TRP A 598 16.52 -63.59 -20.18
C TRP A 598 15.18 -64.34 -20.13
N PRO A 599 15.13 -65.56 -19.57
CA PRO A 599 13.88 -66.22 -19.20
C PRO A 599 13.45 -65.77 -17.78
N LEU A 600 12.24 -65.24 -17.64
CA LEU A 600 11.67 -64.83 -16.35
C LEU A 600 10.54 -65.78 -15.93
N LYS A 601 10.51 -66.15 -14.65
CA LYS A 601 9.39 -66.88 -14.02
C LYS A 601 8.30 -65.90 -13.59
N TYR A 602 7.06 -66.16 -13.97
CA TYR A 602 5.87 -65.38 -13.62
C TYR A 602 4.91 -66.18 -12.72
N THR A 603 4.19 -65.50 -11.82
CA THR A 603 3.06 -66.07 -11.06
C THR A 603 1.77 -65.39 -11.51
N ARG A 604 0.82 -66.18 -12.01
CA ARG A 604 -0.38 -65.71 -12.72
C ARG A 604 -1.56 -65.57 -11.77
N GLN A 605 -2.11 -64.36 -11.61
CA GLN A 605 -3.49 -64.16 -11.18
C GLN A 605 -4.14 -63.04 -12.02
N GLY A 606 -5.38 -63.24 -12.46
CA GLY A 606 -6.27 -62.17 -12.96
C GLY A 606 -6.39 -61.94 -14.47
N MET A 607 -5.36 -62.16 -15.29
CA MET A 607 -5.41 -61.72 -16.70
C MET A 607 -6.19 -62.65 -17.65
N LEU A 608 -7.14 -62.08 -18.42
CA LEU A 608 -7.92 -62.79 -19.44
C LEU A 608 -7.18 -62.81 -20.80
N PRO A 609 -7.19 -63.94 -21.54
CA PRO A 609 -6.61 -64.00 -22.89
C PRO A 609 -7.37 -63.07 -23.86
N ASN A 610 -6.62 -62.37 -24.74
CA ASN A 610 -7.13 -61.47 -25.79
C ASN A 610 -7.74 -60.12 -25.34
N THR A 611 -7.42 -59.66 -24.13
CA THR A 611 -7.88 -58.36 -23.60
C THR A 611 -6.80 -57.27 -23.69
N ARG A 612 -7.16 -56.03 -24.08
CA ARG A 612 -6.24 -54.87 -24.14
C ARG A 612 -6.23 -54.12 -22.81
N TYR A 613 -5.05 -53.85 -22.25
CA TYR A 613 -4.89 -53.19 -20.94
C TYR A 613 -4.10 -51.89 -21.02
N GLN A 614 -4.43 -50.91 -20.17
CA GLN A 614 -3.63 -49.71 -19.93
C GLN A 614 -2.74 -49.92 -18.68
N TRP A 615 -1.47 -49.49 -18.74
CA TRP A 615 -0.47 -49.76 -17.70
C TRP A 615 0.10 -48.49 -17.06
N ALA A 616 0.50 -48.58 -15.79
CA ALA A 616 1.29 -47.58 -15.07
C ALA A 616 2.55 -48.23 -14.48
N VAL A 617 3.68 -47.51 -14.47
CA VAL A 617 4.97 -48.02 -13.98
C VAL A 617 5.38 -47.28 -12.70
N ARG A 618 5.86 -48.02 -11.70
CA ARG A 618 6.43 -47.45 -10.47
C ARG A 618 7.78 -48.08 -10.17
N CYS A 619 8.74 -47.26 -9.77
CA CYS A 619 10.06 -47.70 -9.34
C CYS A 619 10.21 -47.45 -7.85
N PHE A 620 10.56 -48.49 -7.11
CA PHE A 620 10.84 -48.41 -5.68
C PHE A 620 12.31 -48.67 -5.46
N CYS A 621 12.99 -47.77 -4.75
CA CYS A 621 14.35 -48.02 -4.26
C CYS A 621 14.35 -47.74 -2.75
N ASP A 622 14.70 -48.76 -1.97
CA ASP A 622 14.81 -48.68 -0.52
C ASP A 622 16.29 -48.46 -0.15
N PHE A 623 16.56 -47.37 0.57
CA PHE A 623 17.90 -46.95 0.97
C PHE A 623 18.23 -47.24 2.44
N GLY A 624 17.31 -47.89 3.19
CA GLY A 624 17.60 -48.43 4.53
C GLY A 624 17.69 -47.40 5.68
N ASP A 625 17.33 -46.14 5.44
CA ASP A 625 17.33 -45.03 6.41
C ASP A 625 15.92 -44.63 6.89
N GLY A 626 14.90 -45.42 6.54
CA GLY A 626 13.52 -45.22 6.99
C GLY A 626 12.74 -44.16 6.21
N LEU A 627 13.31 -43.59 5.15
CA LEU A 627 12.62 -42.70 4.21
C LEU A 627 12.47 -43.40 2.86
N SER A 628 11.33 -44.05 2.64
CA SER A 628 10.98 -44.58 1.31
C SER A 628 10.50 -43.45 0.41
N SER A 629 11.27 -43.07 -0.61
CA SER A 629 10.78 -42.18 -1.67
C SER A 629 10.08 -43.01 -2.75
N ASP A 630 8.75 -42.91 -2.81
CA ASP A 630 7.94 -43.50 -3.87
C ASP A 630 8.09 -42.68 -5.16
N TRP A 631 8.76 -43.24 -6.17
CA TRP A 631 8.79 -42.66 -7.51
C TRP A 631 7.74 -43.33 -8.38
N SER A 632 6.72 -42.57 -8.80
CA SER A 632 5.72 -43.03 -9.76
C SER A 632 5.83 -42.26 -11.07
N ALA A 633 5.91 -42.99 -12.20
CA ALA A 633 5.93 -42.42 -13.54
C ALA A 633 4.90 -43.14 -14.42
N THR A 634 3.82 -42.45 -14.78
CA THR A 634 2.77 -43.04 -15.63
C THR A 634 3.11 -42.77 -17.10
N LYS A 635 3.43 -43.82 -17.85
CA LYS A 635 3.55 -43.76 -19.33
C LYS A 635 2.46 -44.64 -19.96
N GLN A 636 1.66 -44.09 -20.85
CA GLN A 636 0.82 -44.89 -21.75
C GLN A 636 1.73 -45.65 -22.72
N LEU A 637 1.59 -46.97 -22.78
CA LEU A 637 2.25 -47.83 -23.75
C LEU A 637 1.17 -48.57 -24.54
N ASP A 638 1.28 -48.57 -25.87
CA ASP A 638 0.51 -49.47 -26.71
C ASP A 638 0.94 -50.93 -26.46
N THR A 639 0.01 -51.85 -26.72
CA THR A 639 0.03 -53.25 -26.27
C THR A 639 1.36 -53.97 -26.52
N PRO A 640 1.93 -54.68 -25.53
CA PRO A 640 3.00 -55.65 -25.78
C PRO A 640 2.50 -56.83 -26.63
N ASP A 641 3.33 -57.30 -27.55
CA ASP A 641 3.02 -58.46 -28.41
C ASP A 641 2.90 -59.73 -27.55
N PHE A 642 1.74 -60.38 -27.62
CA PHE A 642 1.44 -61.66 -26.97
C PHE A 642 1.57 -62.80 -27.98
N ASP A 643 2.48 -63.75 -27.73
CA ASP A 643 2.58 -65.00 -28.49
C ASP A 643 1.73 -66.10 -27.82
N PRO A 644 0.61 -66.53 -28.43
CA PRO A 644 -0.29 -67.50 -27.84
C PRO A 644 0.25 -68.94 -27.80
N VAL A 645 1.39 -69.24 -28.46
CA VAL A 645 2.00 -70.59 -28.46
C VAL A 645 3.00 -70.76 -27.32
N THR A 646 3.72 -69.71 -26.93
CA THR A 646 4.79 -69.78 -25.93
C THR A 646 4.43 -69.16 -24.58
N GLY A 647 3.36 -68.35 -24.50
CA GLY A 647 2.90 -67.73 -23.26
C GLY A 647 3.83 -66.63 -22.72
N ILE A 648 4.71 -66.09 -23.57
CA ILE A 648 5.71 -65.07 -23.23
C ILE A 648 5.21 -63.68 -23.60
N PHE A 649 5.41 -62.72 -22.69
CA PHE A 649 5.16 -61.29 -22.90
C PHE A 649 6.48 -60.58 -23.28
N THR A 650 6.49 -59.75 -24.32
CA THR A 650 7.66 -58.96 -24.71
C THR A 650 7.33 -57.46 -24.63
N PRO A 651 8.04 -56.63 -23.84
CA PRO A 651 7.81 -55.18 -23.82
C PRO A 651 8.20 -54.54 -25.17
N PRO A 652 7.53 -53.46 -25.61
CA PRO A 652 7.94 -52.73 -26.80
C PRO A 652 9.35 -52.16 -26.62
N GLY A 653 10.28 -52.57 -27.49
CA GLY A 653 11.64 -52.05 -27.53
C GLY A 653 11.69 -50.63 -28.08
N ILE A 654 12.58 -49.80 -27.55
CA ILE A 654 12.95 -48.51 -28.16
C ILE A 654 13.65 -48.83 -29.48
N GLN A 655 13.00 -48.55 -30.61
CA GLN A 655 13.64 -48.52 -31.92
C GLN A 655 14.01 -47.08 -32.26
N GLU A 656 15.29 -46.82 -32.53
CA GLU A 656 15.68 -45.68 -33.38
C GLU A 656 15.36 -46.03 -34.84
N GLU A 657 14.73 -45.11 -35.56
CA GLU A 657 14.51 -45.21 -37.00
C GLU A 657 15.85 -45.29 -37.73
N GLY A 658 16.14 -46.45 -38.33
CA GLY A 658 17.28 -46.62 -39.23
C GLY A 658 16.97 -46.15 -40.65
N SER A 659 17.80 -45.26 -41.20
CA SER A 659 17.95 -45.16 -42.66
C SER A 659 18.70 -46.38 -43.17
N LYS A 660 18.06 -47.17 -44.03
CA LYS A 660 18.71 -48.21 -44.84
C LYS A 660 19.50 -47.55 -45.97
N ASP A 661 20.78 -47.84 -46.10
CA ASP A 661 21.30 -48.68 -47.19
C ASP A 661 22.79 -48.98 -46.97
N GLY A 662 23.22 -50.17 -47.37
CA GLY A 662 24.58 -50.66 -47.15
C GLY A 662 25.55 -50.21 -48.23
N SER A 663 26.80 -49.93 -47.83
CA SER A 663 28.00 -50.40 -48.54
C SER A 663 29.29 -49.89 -47.90
N LYS A 664 30.24 -50.82 -47.74
CA LYS A 664 31.71 -50.68 -47.85
C LYS A 664 32.44 -49.55 -47.10
N ALA A 665 33.24 -50.00 -46.12
CA ALA A 665 34.68 -49.69 -45.92
C ALA A 665 35.20 -48.23 -45.88
N ASN A 666 35.93 -47.99 -44.78
CA ASN A 666 37.09 -47.12 -44.57
C ASN A 666 36.90 -45.64 -44.16
N VAL A 667 37.89 -45.26 -43.33
CA VAL A 667 38.45 -43.93 -43.04
C VAL A 667 37.90 -43.20 -41.81
N LEU A 668 38.67 -43.29 -40.72
CA LEU A 668 38.75 -42.26 -39.68
C LEU A 668 39.50 -41.05 -40.29
N GLU A 669 38.80 -39.96 -40.52
CA GLU A 669 39.39 -38.61 -40.59
C GLU A 669 38.55 -37.73 -39.67
N ASP A 670 39.11 -37.36 -38.51
CA ASP A 670 39.35 -35.95 -38.20
C ASP A 670 40.12 -35.76 -36.89
N GLN A 671 41.03 -34.78 -36.90
CA GLN A 671 41.88 -34.32 -35.79
C GLN A 671 41.06 -33.55 -34.74
N ALA A 672 40.04 -34.18 -34.16
CA ALA A 672 39.22 -33.56 -33.12
C ALA A 672 39.94 -33.59 -31.76
N ILE A 673 39.99 -32.42 -31.10
CA ILE A 673 40.44 -32.26 -29.72
C ILE A 673 39.22 -32.03 -28.85
N HIS A 674 39.02 -32.90 -27.86
CA HIS A 674 37.91 -32.82 -26.91
C HIS A 674 38.45 -32.38 -25.54
N ILE A 675 37.89 -31.30 -24.99
CA ILE A 675 38.25 -30.80 -23.66
C ILE A 675 37.08 -31.06 -22.71
N TYR A 676 37.37 -31.77 -21.62
CA TYR A 676 36.41 -32.15 -20.59
C TYR A 676 36.79 -31.44 -19.28
N PRO A 677 36.14 -30.31 -18.94
CA PRO A 677 36.31 -29.70 -17.64
C PRO A 677 35.65 -30.53 -16.55
N ASN A 678 36.34 -30.72 -15.41
CA ASN A 678 35.77 -31.34 -14.23
C ASN A 678 35.58 -30.28 -13.12
N PRO A 679 34.36 -29.76 -12.93
CA PRO A 679 34.12 -28.70 -11.94
C PRO A 679 34.25 -29.17 -10.49
N ALA A 680 34.26 -30.48 -10.22
CA ALA A 680 34.34 -31.05 -8.87
C ALA A 680 35.75 -31.50 -8.45
N SER A 681 36.72 -31.49 -9.37
CA SER A 681 38.09 -31.90 -9.08
C SER A 681 38.98 -31.05 -9.95
N GLU A 682 39.82 -30.23 -9.33
CA GLU A 682 40.65 -29.12 -9.86
C GLU A 682 41.49 -29.43 -11.13
N TRP A 683 40.95 -30.05 -12.18
CA TRP A 683 41.65 -30.49 -13.38
C TRP A 683 40.72 -30.52 -14.61
N ILE A 684 41.32 -30.43 -15.80
CA ILE A 684 40.68 -30.60 -17.10
C ILE A 684 41.29 -31.82 -17.80
N SER A 685 40.51 -32.62 -18.54
CA SER A 685 41.05 -33.69 -19.37
C SER A 685 40.94 -33.32 -20.84
N ILE A 686 42.03 -33.49 -21.58
CA ILE A 686 42.09 -33.27 -23.03
C ILE A 686 42.21 -34.65 -23.68
N ARG A 687 41.33 -34.96 -24.64
CA ARG A 687 41.48 -36.12 -25.53
C ARG A 687 41.78 -35.64 -26.94
N THR A 688 42.80 -36.19 -27.55
CA THR A 688 43.27 -35.77 -28.88
C THR A 688 43.90 -36.93 -29.62
N ASN A 689 43.82 -36.88 -30.95
CA ASN A 689 44.59 -37.75 -31.84
C ASN A 689 45.94 -37.11 -32.26
N SER A 690 46.20 -35.85 -31.90
CA SER A 690 47.39 -35.05 -32.25
C SER A 690 48.44 -35.05 -31.13
N ILE A 691 48.98 -36.23 -30.82
CA ILE A 691 50.03 -36.44 -29.81
C ILE A 691 51.30 -35.67 -30.24
N ASN A 692 51.96 -34.96 -29.31
CA ASN A 692 53.05 -33.98 -29.49
C ASN A 692 52.66 -32.52 -29.84
N SER A 693 51.38 -32.15 -29.76
CA SER A 693 50.98 -30.73 -29.84
C SER A 693 51.24 -30.00 -28.51
N MET A 694 51.50 -28.69 -28.55
CA MET A 694 51.69 -27.87 -27.35
C MET A 694 50.41 -27.10 -27.01
N VAL A 695 50.00 -27.17 -25.74
CA VAL A 695 48.86 -26.42 -25.18
C VAL A 695 49.40 -25.25 -24.37
N GLU A 696 49.03 -24.03 -24.77
CA GLU A 696 49.30 -22.79 -24.06
C GLU A 696 48.05 -22.28 -23.36
N ILE A 697 48.16 -21.88 -22.09
CA ILE A 697 47.07 -21.30 -21.30
C ILE A 697 47.41 -19.84 -21.03
N PHE A 698 46.46 -18.94 -21.29
CA PHE A 698 46.56 -17.50 -21.10
C PHE A 698 45.58 -16.98 -20.06
N ASP A 699 45.94 -15.94 -19.31
CA ASP A 699 44.98 -15.19 -18.50
C ASP A 699 44.13 -14.23 -19.35
N SER A 700 43.16 -13.55 -18.73
CA SER A 700 42.28 -12.58 -19.39
C SER A 700 42.99 -11.37 -20.00
N ARG A 701 44.28 -11.15 -19.69
CA ARG A 701 45.13 -10.10 -20.26
C ARG A 701 46.04 -10.63 -21.37
N SER A 702 45.79 -11.85 -21.86
CA SER A 702 46.58 -12.54 -22.89
C SER A 702 48.04 -12.84 -22.49
N LYS A 703 48.35 -12.91 -21.19
CA LYS A 703 49.66 -13.34 -20.71
C LYS A 703 49.67 -14.87 -20.60
N SER A 704 50.68 -15.52 -21.19
CA SER A 704 50.88 -16.98 -21.07
C SER A 704 51.18 -17.32 -19.61
N VAL A 705 50.31 -18.13 -19.00
CA VAL A 705 50.40 -18.57 -17.60
C VAL A 705 50.88 -20.02 -17.49
N ARG A 706 50.73 -20.85 -18.53
CA ARG A 706 51.23 -22.23 -18.53
C ARG A 706 51.39 -22.79 -19.94
N ARG A 707 52.39 -23.67 -20.14
CA ARG A 707 52.61 -24.44 -21.38
C ARG A 707 52.72 -25.93 -21.06
N ILE A 708 52.05 -26.78 -21.83
CA ILE A 708 51.99 -28.23 -21.60
C ILE A 708 52.14 -28.97 -22.92
N GLN A 709 53.06 -29.93 -22.96
CA GLN A 709 53.32 -30.77 -24.13
C GLN A 709 52.47 -32.04 -24.05
N LEU A 710 51.59 -32.28 -25.02
CA LEU A 710 50.72 -33.45 -25.01
C LEU A 710 51.49 -34.73 -25.35
N SER A 711 51.53 -35.67 -24.42
CA SER A 711 52.31 -36.93 -24.50
C SER A 711 51.46 -38.17 -24.72
N SER A 712 50.13 -38.06 -24.61
CA SER A 712 49.20 -39.17 -24.86
C SER A 712 47.86 -38.72 -25.45
N SER A 713 47.06 -39.68 -25.95
CA SER A 713 45.74 -39.40 -26.51
C SER A 713 44.69 -38.98 -25.47
N LYS A 714 45.02 -39.06 -24.17
CA LYS A 714 44.23 -38.54 -23.06
C LYS A 714 45.15 -37.96 -21.99
N GLU A 715 45.21 -36.65 -21.91
CA GLU A 715 46.00 -35.94 -20.90
C GLU A 715 45.11 -35.31 -19.84
N VAL A 716 45.62 -35.18 -18.61
CA VAL A 716 44.93 -34.52 -17.49
C VAL A 716 45.79 -33.36 -17.02
N ILE A 717 45.23 -32.15 -17.07
CA ILE A 717 45.88 -30.92 -16.63
C ILE A 717 45.25 -30.49 -15.31
N ARG A 718 46.01 -30.58 -14.23
CA ARG A 718 45.62 -30.05 -12.92
C ARG A 718 45.75 -28.53 -12.89
N LEU A 719 44.74 -27.84 -12.38
CA LEU A 719 44.61 -26.38 -12.29
C LEU A 719 44.92 -25.85 -10.88
N ASP A 720 45.33 -26.73 -9.97
CA ASP A 720 45.54 -26.52 -8.53
C ASP A 720 46.43 -25.29 -8.20
N ASP A 721 47.34 -24.91 -9.12
CA ASP A 721 48.29 -23.79 -8.97
C ASP A 721 47.81 -22.47 -9.61
N MET A 722 46.62 -22.43 -10.21
CA MET A 722 46.08 -21.25 -10.89
C MET A 722 45.14 -20.45 -9.97
N ALA A 723 45.27 -19.12 -9.98
CA ALA A 723 44.36 -18.23 -9.26
C ALA A 723 42.92 -18.33 -9.84
N PRO A 724 41.86 -18.06 -9.05
CA PRO A 724 40.51 -17.90 -9.60
C PRO A 724 40.48 -16.82 -10.68
N GLY A 725 39.83 -17.09 -11.82
CA GLY A 725 39.84 -16.17 -12.95
C GLY A 725 39.35 -16.76 -14.27
N ILE A 726 39.38 -15.92 -15.31
CA ILE A 726 39.06 -16.32 -16.69
C ILE A 726 40.36 -16.65 -17.41
N TYR A 727 40.42 -17.84 -18.01
CA TYR A 727 41.57 -18.34 -18.76
C TYR A 727 41.20 -18.76 -20.18
N PHE A 728 42.17 -18.70 -21.08
CA PHE A 728 42.03 -19.08 -22.48
C PHE A 728 43.05 -20.14 -22.86
N LEU A 729 42.63 -21.20 -23.55
CA LEU A 729 43.56 -22.19 -24.10
C LEU A 729 43.81 -21.94 -25.58
N ARG A 730 45.06 -22.14 -25.99
CA ARG A 730 45.51 -22.16 -27.38
C ARG A 730 46.30 -23.44 -27.62
N LEU A 731 46.05 -24.10 -28.75
CA LEU A 731 46.90 -25.17 -29.26
C LEU A 731 47.80 -24.62 -30.36
N SER A 732 49.09 -24.93 -30.28
CA SER A 732 50.02 -24.78 -31.39
C SER A 732 50.51 -26.17 -31.79
N THR A 733 50.17 -26.57 -33.02
CA THR A 733 50.76 -27.74 -33.70
C THR A 733 52.18 -27.46 -34.09
#